data_AF-A0A6G2I562-F1
#
_entry.id   AF-A0A6G2I562-F1
#
_cell.length_a   1.000
_cell.length_b   1.000
_cell.length_c   1.000
_cell.angle_alpha   90.00
_cell.angle_beta   90.00
_cell.angle_gamma   90.00
#
_symmetry.space_group_name_H-M   'P 1'
#
loop_
_entity.id
_entity.type
_entity.pdbx_description
1 polymer ?
#
loop_
_entity_poly.entity_id
_entity_poly.type
_entity_poly.pdbx_seq_one_letter_code
_entity_poly.pdbx_strand_id
1 'polypeptide(L)'
;MTAELVRGQNHPLSQARLEIRVSAGTPVVAAATLGDEQGRIHGVEWVAHPGTPTLPGLEVSKQAAADHRLAVDLEAMPEAVHRVSVLLALPKGGGGPLHFGAVAAPFVAVTGLDGTEVASYTITGLEAESAVVALELYRRQGAWKVRAVGQGYAGGLAELLTDQGLPEAHQLAGSINEAVARGQARSVPAPPPRTPDADRSRQAAAPALGPDQSGSAPHGAAAPHGAPDAVPPQPMTPYGPQVPHGSQTTGGPGPSVPQHPYQGGGAADPSAVTQNAPTAGGPIDYSHPRRQNTAPPPPPPTAPPAPPGQPAQPVAGDATGWSMDERLYNQVWGMFEDLARTTAAYRSAVDFADSRMEKELDQVLSDPRSRIGGQGDAAREVARTKHAQLVEQARAALDRDLAQLTAEAGVVEPALPAAYARWDNPVWHGYRVPMEIPMALRLGDLHLPEATGLRIPMLVRLPLQRGLWIDSGRAGSLDGSFADSHELRRLAMDTAVALAGRLLAVYPAGEFTVHAIDPAGSGAQALAPLVQTGVLAAPPAVGAAGVADVLARLTQRVDLVQMAVRGGAADSLPPGLDTSEQLLVVNDFPHGFDDRAVTQLRYLADEGPAVGVHLMMVADREEAAGYGPLLDPLWRSLLRLTPVPDDHLADPWVGHAWTYEPSLVPSGSQVLQQVLTQVAAARRSWNR
;
A
#
# COMPACT_ATOMS: atom_id res chain seq x y z
N MET A 1 5.06 8.76 19.42
CA MET A 1 5.50 7.79 20.45
C MET A 1 4.57 6.60 20.32
N THR A 2 5.12 5.45 19.94
CA THR A 2 4.40 4.19 19.78
C THR A 2 3.92 3.66 21.13
N ALA A 3 2.68 3.18 21.21
CA ALA A 3 2.19 2.46 22.38
C ALA A 3 2.17 0.94 22.13
N GLU A 4 3.16 0.22 22.66
CA GLU A 4 3.06 -1.24 22.79
C GLU A 4 1.90 -1.58 23.75
N LEU A 5 0.96 -2.42 23.30
CA LEU A 5 -0.24 -2.78 24.03
C LEU A 5 -0.17 -4.22 24.52
N VAL A 6 -0.56 -4.46 25.77
CA VAL A 6 -0.89 -5.80 26.26
C VAL A 6 -2.40 -6.08 26.14
N ARG A 7 -2.79 -7.37 26.17
CA ARG A 7 -4.17 -7.81 26.01
C ARG A 7 -5.12 -7.07 26.97
N GLY A 8 -6.14 -6.41 26.43
CA GLY A 8 -7.13 -5.61 27.16
C GLY A 8 -6.79 -4.12 27.32
N GLN A 9 -5.55 -3.70 27.04
CA GLN A 9 -5.11 -2.30 27.10
C GLN A 9 -5.80 -1.45 26.01
N ASN A 10 -5.98 -0.16 26.30
CA ASN A 10 -6.63 0.80 25.40
C ASN A 10 -5.70 2.00 25.19
N HIS A 11 -5.66 2.56 23.97
CA HIS A 11 -4.90 3.76 23.63
C HIS A 11 -5.77 4.72 22.81
N PRO A 12 -5.70 6.06 23.03
CA PRO A 12 -6.39 7.03 22.19
C PRO A 12 -5.87 7.01 20.75
N LEU A 13 -6.72 7.34 19.79
CA LEU A 13 -6.34 7.57 18.40
C LEU A 13 -6.39 9.08 18.13
N SER A 14 -5.25 9.66 17.75
CA SER A 14 -5.09 11.07 17.43
C SER A 14 -5.37 11.40 15.95
N GLN A 15 -5.41 10.38 15.09
CA GLN A 15 -5.66 10.46 13.66
C GLN A 15 -6.95 9.70 13.33
N ALA A 16 -7.79 10.27 12.44
CA ALA A 16 -8.96 9.58 11.92
C ALA A 16 -8.62 8.59 10.79
N ARG A 17 -7.56 8.86 10.03
CA ARG A 17 -7.08 8.00 8.94
C ARG A 17 -5.87 7.19 9.40
N LEU A 18 -6.02 5.87 9.31
CA LEU A 18 -5.12 4.89 9.88
C LEU A 18 -4.88 3.75 8.90
N GLU A 19 -3.76 3.08 9.08
CA GLU A 19 -3.38 1.86 8.42
C GLU A 19 -3.14 0.79 9.49
N ILE A 20 -3.69 -0.42 9.29
CA ILE A 20 -3.48 -1.54 10.20
C ILE A 20 -2.64 -2.58 9.46
N ARG A 21 -1.40 -2.74 9.92
CA ARG A 21 -0.46 -3.76 9.45
C ARG A 21 -0.60 -5.01 10.30
N VAL A 22 -0.51 -6.16 9.65
CA VAL A 22 -0.52 -7.48 10.29
C VAL A 22 0.66 -8.26 9.74
N SER A 23 1.41 -8.95 10.61
CA SER A 23 2.46 -9.88 10.24
C SER A 23 2.28 -11.18 11.02
N ALA A 24 1.92 -12.26 10.33
CA ALA A 24 1.58 -13.56 10.93
C ALA A 24 2.59 -14.69 10.62
N GLY A 25 3.54 -14.46 9.73
CA GLY A 25 4.56 -15.46 9.33
C GLY A 25 4.01 -16.69 8.60
N THR A 26 2.70 -16.76 8.36
CA THR A 26 2.00 -17.81 7.60
C THR A 26 0.77 -17.19 6.93
N PRO A 27 0.29 -17.70 5.78
CA PRO A 27 -0.91 -17.17 5.13
C PRO A 27 -2.15 -17.20 6.03
N VAL A 28 -2.55 -16.03 6.52
CA VAL A 28 -3.82 -15.80 7.25
C VAL A 28 -4.81 -15.05 6.36
N VAL A 29 -6.09 -15.14 6.70
CA VAL A 29 -7.18 -14.31 6.19
C VAL A 29 -7.33 -13.11 7.13
N ALA A 30 -7.05 -11.91 6.65
CA ALA A 30 -7.46 -10.68 7.32
C ALA A 30 -8.86 -10.27 6.87
N ALA A 31 -9.72 -9.94 7.83
CA ALA A 31 -11.05 -9.38 7.64
C ALA A 31 -11.31 -8.33 8.74
N ALA A 32 -12.37 -7.54 8.60
CA ALA A 32 -12.76 -6.60 9.63
C ALA A 32 -14.29 -6.43 9.69
N THR A 33 -14.83 -6.28 10.90
CA THR A 33 -16.26 -6.15 11.14
C THR A 33 -16.62 -4.80 11.74
N LEU A 34 -17.53 -4.09 11.07
CA LEU A 34 -18.15 -2.86 11.55
C LEU A 34 -19.29 -3.23 12.50
N GLY A 35 -19.38 -2.60 13.67
CA GLY A 35 -20.40 -2.89 14.67
C GLY A 35 -20.95 -1.67 15.39
N ASP A 36 -22.09 -1.85 16.04
CA ASP A 36 -22.76 -0.85 16.87
C ASP A 36 -22.02 -0.58 18.20
N GLU A 37 -22.60 0.26 19.07
CA GLU A 37 -22.01 0.59 20.38
C GLU A 37 -21.85 -0.67 21.26
N GLN A 38 -22.79 -1.60 21.16
CA GLN A 38 -22.78 -2.88 21.87
C GLN A 38 -21.78 -3.87 21.25
N GLY A 39 -21.26 -3.59 20.04
CA GLY A 39 -20.31 -4.42 19.30
C GLY A 39 -20.96 -5.46 18.39
N ARG A 40 -22.28 -5.36 18.14
CA ARG A 40 -23.00 -6.28 17.26
C ARG A 40 -22.95 -5.83 15.81
N ILE A 41 -23.01 -6.82 14.92
CA ILE A 41 -23.04 -6.62 13.47
C ILE A 41 -24.42 -6.96 12.91
N HIS A 42 -24.99 -6.04 12.13
CA HIS A 42 -26.41 -6.04 11.75
C HIS A 42 -26.72 -6.70 10.41
N GLY A 43 -25.69 -7.07 9.65
CA GLY A 43 -25.81 -7.74 8.36
C GLY A 43 -24.45 -8.12 7.80
N VAL A 44 -24.44 -8.95 6.75
CA VAL A 44 -23.20 -9.39 6.08
C VAL A 44 -22.46 -8.25 5.38
N GLU A 45 -23.17 -7.18 5.01
CA GLU A 45 -22.65 -5.96 4.42
C GLU A 45 -21.88 -5.05 5.41
N TRP A 46 -21.81 -5.43 6.69
CA TRP A 46 -20.95 -4.79 7.70
C TRP A 46 -19.61 -5.52 7.88
N VAL A 47 -19.32 -6.52 7.04
CA VAL A 47 -18.09 -7.35 7.10
C VAL A 47 -17.22 -7.11 5.86
N ALA A 48 -16.06 -6.50 6.05
CA ALA A 48 -15.04 -6.40 5.00
C ALA A 48 -14.17 -7.66 5.02
N HIS A 49 -14.04 -8.33 3.87
CA HIS A 49 -13.32 -9.62 3.75
C HIS A 49 -12.80 -9.82 2.31
N PRO A 50 -11.93 -10.80 2.02
CA PRO A 50 -11.36 -11.00 0.68
C PRO A 50 -12.34 -11.14 -0.51
N GLY A 51 -13.63 -11.43 -0.26
CA GLY A 51 -14.69 -11.50 -1.27
C GLY A 51 -15.54 -10.22 -1.40
N THR A 52 -15.48 -9.34 -0.39
CA THR A 52 -16.10 -8.01 -0.34
C THR A 52 -15.11 -7.09 0.38
N PRO A 53 -14.02 -6.66 -0.29
CA PRO A 53 -12.84 -6.10 0.39
C PRO A 53 -13.03 -4.68 0.88
N THR A 54 -14.04 -3.95 0.38
CA THR A 54 -14.19 -2.51 0.56
C THR A 54 -15.58 -2.17 1.11
N LEU A 55 -15.62 -1.43 2.21
CA LEU A 55 -16.80 -0.83 2.83
C LEU A 55 -16.55 0.68 3.04
N PRO A 56 -17.58 1.50 3.35
CA PRO A 56 -17.37 2.92 3.66
C PRO A 56 -16.39 3.11 4.83
N GLY A 57 -15.23 3.72 4.55
CA GLY A 57 -14.15 3.93 5.51
C GLY A 57 -13.27 2.71 5.82
N LEU A 58 -13.41 1.58 5.13
CA LEU A 58 -12.66 0.35 5.44
C LEU A 58 -12.28 -0.44 4.18
N GLU A 59 -11.00 -0.75 3.99
CA GLU A 59 -10.53 -1.70 2.98
C GLU A 59 -9.62 -2.79 3.58
N VAL A 60 -9.77 -4.03 3.11
CA VAL A 60 -8.97 -5.20 3.51
C VAL A 60 -8.43 -5.96 2.30
N SER A 61 -7.40 -6.79 2.52
CA SER A 61 -6.77 -7.60 1.47
C SER A 61 -7.75 -8.52 0.73
N LYS A 62 -7.55 -8.68 -0.58
CA LYS A 62 -8.32 -9.55 -1.50
C LYS A 62 -7.89 -11.02 -1.47
N GLN A 63 -6.91 -11.38 -0.63
CA GLN A 63 -6.33 -12.72 -0.55
C GLN A 63 -5.84 -13.07 0.86
N ALA A 64 -5.51 -14.33 1.09
CA ALA A 64 -4.77 -14.75 2.28
C ALA A 64 -3.26 -14.57 2.05
N ALA A 65 -2.55 -14.02 3.03
CA ALA A 65 -1.13 -13.64 2.95
C ALA A 65 -0.46 -13.72 4.33
N ALA A 66 0.88 -13.80 4.37
CA ALA A 66 1.64 -13.77 5.63
C ALA A 66 1.57 -12.38 6.30
N ASP A 67 1.48 -11.34 5.47
CA ASP A 67 1.40 -9.94 5.88
C ASP A 67 0.18 -9.27 5.23
N HIS A 68 -0.49 -8.38 5.96
CA HIS A 68 -1.65 -7.64 5.47
C HIS A 68 -1.57 -6.16 5.79
N ARG A 69 -2.24 -5.38 4.96
CA ARG A 69 -2.54 -3.96 5.16
C ARG A 69 -4.06 -3.78 5.08
N LEU A 70 -4.65 -3.17 6.10
CA LEU A 70 -6.03 -2.71 6.09
C LEU A 70 -6.02 -1.18 6.14
N ALA A 71 -6.80 -0.51 5.30
CA ALA A 71 -6.96 0.94 5.33
C ALA A 71 -8.23 1.32 6.09
N VAL A 72 -8.15 2.31 6.98
CA VAL A 72 -9.28 2.75 7.80
C VAL A 72 -9.39 4.28 7.80
N ASP A 73 -10.54 4.80 7.39
CA ASP A 73 -10.93 6.21 7.57
C ASP A 73 -12.13 6.27 8.52
N LEU A 74 -11.85 6.65 9.76
CA LEU A 74 -12.80 6.74 10.87
C LEU A 74 -13.77 7.94 10.76
N GLU A 75 -13.53 8.87 9.82
CA GLU A 75 -14.46 9.96 9.47
C GLU A 75 -15.39 9.59 8.31
N ALA A 76 -14.99 8.64 7.46
CA ALA A 76 -15.82 8.06 6.40
C ALA A 76 -16.77 6.94 6.89
N MET A 77 -16.71 6.56 8.16
CA MET A 77 -17.59 5.56 8.78
C MET A 77 -19.05 6.05 8.84
N PRO A 78 -20.05 5.19 8.55
CA PRO A 78 -21.45 5.49 8.80
C PRO A 78 -21.71 5.76 10.30
N GLU A 79 -22.57 6.72 10.63
CA GLU A 79 -22.79 7.18 12.02
C GLU A 79 -23.23 6.08 13.01
N ALA A 80 -23.88 5.02 12.51
CA ALA A 80 -24.25 3.86 13.31
C ALA A 80 -23.04 3.00 13.76
N VAL A 81 -21.91 3.06 13.05
CA VAL A 81 -20.69 2.31 13.38
C VAL A 81 -19.98 2.97 14.56
N HIS A 82 -19.87 2.22 15.64
CA HIS A 82 -19.14 2.60 16.86
C HIS A 82 -17.94 1.70 17.15
N ARG A 83 -17.78 0.60 16.39
CA ARG A 83 -16.68 -0.35 16.53
C ARG A 83 -16.21 -0.88 15.18
N VAL A 84 -14.90 -1.10 15.04
CA VAL A 84 -14.25 -1.80 13.92
C VAL A 84 -13.36 -2.88 14.54
N SER A 85 -13.70 -4.15 14.34
CA SER A 85 -12.97 -5.29 14.93
C SER A 85 -12.10 -5.93 13.85
N VAL A 86 -10.78 -6.02 14.06
CA VAL A 86 -9.85 -6.66 13.11
C VAL A 86 -9.77 -8.15 13.40
N LEU A 87 -10.04 -8.96 12.39
CA LEU A 87 -10.19 -10.41 12.47
C LEU A 87 -9.08 -11.09 11.67
N LEU A 88 -8.40 -12.06 12.29
CA LEU A 88 -7.44 -12.94 11.62
C LEU A 88 -7.95 -14.38 11.69
N ALA A 89 -7.89 -15.13 10.60
CA ALA A 89 -8.27 -16.55 10.57
C ALA A 89 -7.34 -17.38 9.69
N LEU A 90 -7.12 -18.65 10.06
CA LEU A 90 -6.34 -19.59 9.24
C LEU A 90 -7.21 -20.13 8.07
N PRO A 91 -6.71 -20.13 6.82
CA PRO A 91 -7.50 -20.51 5.65
C PRO A 91 -7.77 -22.02 5.60
N LYS A 92 -9.04 -22.42 5.52
CA LYS A 92 -9.41 -23.85 5.54
C LYS A 92 -9.10 -24.52 4.19
N GLY A 93 -8.37 -25.63 4.24
CA GLY A 93 -8.12 -26.53 3.10
C GLY A 93 -6.80 -26.33 2.35
N GLY A 94 -6.05 -25.26 2.61
CA GLY A 94 -4.81 -24.93 1.88
C GLY A 94 -3.53 -25.69 2.28
N GLY A 95 -3.64 -26.81 3.02
CA GLY A 95 -2.49 -27.58 3.52
C GLY A 95 -1.65 -26.92 4.63
N GLY A 96 -1.99 -25.69 5.01
CA GLY A 96 -1.33 -24.94 6.09
C GLY A 96 -1.73 -25.36 7.51
N PRO A 97 -1.18 -24.67 8.53
CA PRO A 97 -1.45 -24.94 9.94
C PRO A 97 -2.93 -24.75 10.31
N LEU A 98 -3.44 -25.61 11.19
CA LEU A 98 -4.87 -25.67 11.55
C LEU A 98 -5.27 -24.76 12.71
N HIS A 99 -4.32 -24.35 13.55
CA HIS A 99 -4.54 -23.54 14.75
C HIS A 99 -3.32 -22.65 15.04
N PHE A 100 -3.55 -21.51 15.70
CA PHE A 100 -2.54 -20.47 15.90
C PHE A 100 -1.40 -20.88 16.85
N GLY A 101 -1.61 -21.84 17.75
CA GLY A 101 -0.53 -22.41 18.59
C GLY A 101 0.53 -23.20 17.83
N ALA A 102 0.37 -23.42 16.52
CA ALA A 102 1.36 -24.06 15.65
C ALA A 102 2.21 -23.05 14.84
N VAL A 103 2.06 -21.74 15.05
CA VAL A 103 2.69 -20.69 14.23
C VAL A 103 3.33 -19.58 15.08
N ALA A 104 4.03 -18.64 14.45
CA ALA A 104 4.54 -17.45 15.13
C ALA A 104 3.37 -16.57 15.63
N ALA A 105 3.51 -16.00 16.82
CA ALA A 105 2.50 -15.12 17.41
C ALA A 105 2.24 -13.92 16.47
N PRO A 106 1.00 -13.73 15.96
CA PRO A 106 0.74 -12.66 15.00
C PRO A 106 0.97 -11.28 15.62
N PHE A 107 1.71 -10.44 14.91
CA PHE A 107 1.93 -9.04 15.26
C PHE A 107 0.95 -8.15 14.50
N VAL A 108 0.42 -7.12 15.17
CA VAL A 108 -0.46 -6.12 14.55
C VAL A 108 -0.03 -4.72 14.98
N ALA A 109 0.14 -3.82 14.03
CA ALA A 109 0.47 -2.41 14.26
C ALA A 109 -0.57 -1.49 13.61
N VAL A 110 -1.00 -0.46 14.35
CA VAL A 110 -1.82 0.65 13.85
C VAL A 110 -0.90 1.83 13.61
N THR A 111 -0.78 2.26 12.36
CA THR A 111 0.03 3.42 11.95
C THR A 111 -0.86 4.54 11.40
N GLY A 112 -0.33 5.76 11.35
CA GLY A 112 -0.86 6.79 10.46
C GLY A 112 -0.57 6.50 8.98
N LEU A 113 -1.11 7.34 8.09
CA LEU A 113 -0.85 7.27 6.63
C LEU A 113 0.59 7.65 6.24
N ASP A 114 1.29 8.33 7.14
CA ASP A 114 2.72 8.63 7.11
C ASP A 114 3.59 7.42 7.47
N GLY A 115 3.00 6.36 8.03
CA GLY A 115 3.69 5.19 8.57
C GLY A 115 4.10 5.32 10.04
N THR A 116 3.80 6.46 10.70
CA THR A 116 4.08 6.65 12.13
C THR A 116 3.28 5.66 12.97
N GLU A 117 3.95 4.80 13.73
CA GLU A 117 3.27 3.80 14.54
C GLU A 117 2.60 4.43 15.77
N VAL A 118 1.27 4.26 15.85
CA VAL A 118 0.43 4.79 16.94
C VAL A 118 0.36 3.78 18.08
N ALA A 119 0.14 2.50 17.75
CA ALA A 119 0.12 1.41 18.72
C ALA A 119 0.39 0.06 18.06
N SER A 120 0.99 -0.88 18.81
CA SER A 120 1.24 -2.26 18.36
C SER A 120 0.82 -3.29 19.40
N TYR A 121 0.58 -4.53 18.95
CA TYR A 121 0.18 -5.65 19.78
C TYR A 121 0.66 -6.98 19.20
N THR A 122 1.43 -7.74 19.99
CA THR A 122 1.81 -9.13 19.68
C THR A 122 0.81 -10.10 20.32
N ILE A 123 0.07 -10.84 19.50
CA ILE A 123 -1.01 -11.74 19.95
C ILE A 123 -0.41 -13.05 20.47
N THR A 124 -0.05 -13.06 21.75
CA THR A 124 0.46 -14.24 22.46
C THR A 124 -0.66 -15.00 23.19
N GLY A 125 -0.42 -16.30 23.47
CA GLY A 125 -1.36 -17.15 24.23
C GLY A 125 -2.53 -17.70 23.41
N LEU A 126 -2.31 -17.97 22.12
CA LEU A 126 -3.21 -18.79 21.29
C LEU A 126 -2.66 -20.23 21.24
N GLU A 127 -3.54 -21.21 21.37
CA GLU A 127 -3.22 -22.64 21.34
C GLU A 127 -4.03 -23.36 20.25
N ALA A 128 -5.32 -23.64 20.51
CA ALA A 128 -6.19 -24.43 19.64
C ALA A 128 -7.06 -23.59 18.67
N GLU A 129 -6.94 -22.26 18.74
CA GLU A 129 -7.81 -21.33 18.04
C GLU A 129 -7.46 -21.19 16.55
N SER A 130 -8.47 -21.11 15.69
CA SER A 130 -8.32 -20.99 14.23
C SER A 130 -8.80 -19.64 13.68
N ALA A 131 -9.41 -18.80 14.52
CA ALA A 131 -9.61 -17.37 14.28
C ALA A 131 -9.38 -16.56 15.56
N VAL A 132 -9.10 -15.25 15.43
CA VAL A 132 -8.86 -14.33 16.54
C VAL A 132 -9.34 -12.92 16.21
N VAL A 133 -10.02 -12.27 17.17
CA VAL A 133 -10.19 -10.81 17.17
C VAL A 133 -8.89 -10.22 17.70
N ALA A 134 -8.11 -9.62 16.80
CA ALA A 134 -6.79 -9.06 17.11
C ALA A 134 -6.92 -7.81 17.98
N LEU A 135 -7.60 -6.79 17.44
CA LEU A 135 -7.84 -5.51 18.08
C LEU A 135 -9.21 -4.95 17.69
N GLU A 136 -9.70 -4.01 18.50
CA GLU A 136 -10.90 -3.21 18.22
C GLU A 136 -10.52 -1.74 18.15
N LEU A 137 -10.93 -1.03 17.09
CA LEU A 137 -11.08 0.42 17.13
C LEU A 137 -12.51 0.71 17.60
N TYR A 138 -12.69 1.57 18.61
CA TYR A 138 -14.00 1.86 19.17
C TYR A 138 -14.18 3.34 19.51
N ARG A 139 -15.40 3.85 19.35
CA ARG A 139 -15.77 5.23 19.61
C ARG A 139 -16.35 5.37 21.02
N ARG A 140 -15.87 6.34 21.79
CA ARG A 140 -16.38 6.65 23.14
C ARG A 140 -16.32 8.14 23.42
N GLN A 141 -17.47 8.74 23.71
CA GLN A 141 -17.61 10.20 23.92
C GLN A 141 -17.10 11.00 22.70
N GLY A 142 -17.49 10.58 21.49
CA GLY A 142 -17.11 11.20 20.21
C GLY A 142 -15.73 10.79 19.67
N ALA A 143 -14.74 10.59 20.55
CA ALA A 143 -13.37 10.23 20.18
C ALA A 143 -13.18 8.72 19.93
N TRP A 144 -12.26 8.37 19.04
CA TRP A 144 -11.88 6.98 18.74
C TRP A 144 -10.67 6.51 19.58
N LYS A 145 -10.62 5.21 19.86
CA LYS A 145 -9.57 4.53 20.64
C LYS A 145 -9.30 3.14 20.06
N VAL A 146 -8.07 2.66 20.16
CA VAL A 146 -7.71 1.27 19.87
C VAL A 146 -7.68 0.46 21.18
N ARG A 147 -8.04 -0.81 21.11
CA ARG A 147 -7.96 -1.80 22.18
C ARG A 147 -7.32 -3.08 21.68
N ALA A 148 -6.29 -3.57 22.35
CA ALA A 148 -5.76 -4.92 22.12
C ALA A 148 -6.74 -5.95 22.69
N VAL A 149 -7.18 -6.94 21.90
CA VAL A 149 -8.25 -7.87 22.29
C VAL A 149 -7.74 -9.31 22.43
N GLY A 150 -7.06 -9.83 21.40
CA GLY A 150 -6.46 -11.16 21.41
C GLY A 150 -7.42 -12.29 21.78
N GLN A 151 -8.70 -12.18 21.39
CA GLN A 151 -9.71 -13.19 21.71
C GLN A 151 -9.78 -14.22 20.59
N GLY A 152 -9.22 -15.40 20.84
CA GLY A 152 -9.27 -16.53 19.92
C GLY A 152 -10.60 -17.31 19.96
N TYR A 153 -10.83 -18.08 18.91
CA TYR A 153 -12.00 -18.95 18.69
C TYR A 153 -11.58 -20.29 18.07
N ALA A 154 -11.98 -21.41 18.67
CA ALA A 154 -11.61 -22.76 18.24
C ALA A 154 -12.39 -23.19 16.99
N GLY A 155 -13.70 -22.93 16.95
CA GLY A 155 -14.54 -23.11 15.75
C GLY A 155 -14.18 -22.15 14.60
N GLY A 156 -13.35 -21.16 14.89
CA GLY A 156 -12.82 -20.20 13.94
C GLY A 156 -13.85 -19.15 13.54
N LEU A 157 -13.77 -18.67 12.29
CA LEU A 157 -14.51 -17.49 11.84
C LEU A 157 -16.04 -17.59 11.98
N ALA A 158 -16.61 -18.80 11.89
CA ALA A 158 -18.05 -19.02 12.09
C ALA A 158 -18.48 -18.83 13.55
N GLU A 159 -17.65 -19.27 14.51
CA GLU A 159 -17.89 -19.08 15.95
C GLU A 159 -17.73 -17.60 16.31
N LEU A 160 -16.65 -16.97 15.84
CA LEU A 160 -16.35 -15.55 16.02
C LEU A 160 -17.50 -14.66 15.52
N LEU A 161 -17.97 -14.85 14.29
CA LEU A 161 -19.09 -14.07 13.74
C LEU A 161 -20.42 -14.34 14.46
N THR A 162 -20.59 -15.53 15.06
CA THR A 162 -21.76 -15.85 15.89
C THR A 162 -21.71 -15.11 17.23
N ASP A 163 -20.54 -14.97 17.86
CA ASP A 163 -20.37 -14.16 19.09
C ASP A 163 -20.63 -12.67 18.84
N GLN A 164 -20.21 -12.15 17.69
CA GLN A 164 -20.56 -10.80 17.20
C GLN A 164 -22.05 -10.65 16.80
N GLY A 165 -22.84 -11.72 16.86
CA GLY A 165 -24.30 -11.71 16.74
C GLY A 165 -24.87 -11.86 15.32
N LEU A 166 -24.06 -12.21 14.32
CA LEU A 166 -24.50 -12.34 12.93
C LEU A 166 -25.33 -13.63 12.71
N PRO A 167 -26.61 -13.56 12.28
CA PRO A 167 -27.41 -14.75 12.02
C PRO A 167 -26.83 -15.65 10.93
N GLU A 168 -26.27 -15.05 9.88
CA GLU A 168 -25.68 -15.73 8.72
C GLU A 168 -24.21 -16.18 8.94
N ALA A 169 -23.67 -16.08 10.16
CA ALA A 169 -22.25 -16.30 10.49
C ALA A 169 -21.61 -17.54 9.83
N HIS A 170 -22.32 -18.66 9.80
CA HIS A 170 -21.84 -19.91 9.19
C HIS A 170 -21.81 -19.86 7.65
N GLN A 171 -22.76 -19.17 7.02
CA GLN A 171 -22.82 -19.00 5.57
C GLN A 171 -21.75 -18.00 5.10
N LEU A 172 -21.59 -16.88 5.82
CA LEU A 172 -20.56 -15.89 5.52
C LEU A 172 -19.15 -16.45 5.76
N ALA A 173 -18.92 -17.20 6.85
CA ALA A 173 -17.64 -17.89 7.04
C ALA A 173 -17.37 -18.91 5.92
N GLY A 174 -18.41 -19.57 5.38
CA GLY A 174 -18.33 -20.40 4.18
C GLY A 174 -17.87 -19.60 2.95
N SER A 175 -18.59 -18.54 2.59
CA SER A 175 -18.27 -17.73 1.41
C SER A 175 -16.93 -17.00 1.51
N ILE A 176 -16.48 -16.65 2.71
CA ILE A 176 -15.12 -16.13 2.97
C ILE A 176 -14.07 -17.20 2.65
N ASN A 177 -14.22 -18.43 3.15
CA ASN A 177 -13.30 -19.52 2.82
C ASN A 177 -13.33 -19.86 1.32
N GLU A 178 -14.51 -19.83 0.67
CA GLU A 178 -14.61 -20.02 -0.78
C GLU A 178 -14.03 -18.86 -1.61
N ALA A 179 -14.11 -17.63 -1.13
CA ALA A 179 -13.47 -16.48 -1.79
C ALA A 179 -11.93 -16.60 -1.71
N VAL A 180 -11.42 -16.96 -0.53
CA VAL A 180 -9.98 -17.19 -0.29
C VAL A 180 -9.49 -18.41 -1.08
N ALA A 181 -10.22 -19.53 -1.09
CA ALA A 181 -9.90 -20.71 -1.88
C ALA A 181 -9.94 -20.44 -3.39
N ARG A 182 -10.88 -19.59 -3.88
CA ARG A 182 -10.88 -19.10 -5.28
C ARG A 182 -9.81 -18.04 -5.54
N GLY A 183 -9.20 -17.45 -4.52
CA GLY A 183 -7.94 -16.72 -4.62
C GLY A 183 -6.78 -17.70 -4.83
N GLN A 184 -6.56 -18.57 -3.83
CA GLN A 184 -5.48 -19.57 -3.81
C GLN A 184 -5.49 -20.53 -5.03
N ALA A 185 -6.67 -20.92 -5.54
CA ALA A 185 -6.80 -21.74 -6.75
C ALA A 185 -6.62 -20.96 -8.07
N ARG A 186 -6.50 -19.63 -8.02
CA ARG A 186 -5.92 -18.80 -9.10
C ARG A 186 -4.41 -18.58 -8.90
N SER A 187 -3.84 -19.01 -7.76
CA SER A 187 -2.41 -18.87 -7.43
C SER A 187 -1.60 -20.17 -7.57
N VAL A 188 -2.22 -21.36 -7.41
CA VAL A 188 -1.53 -22.68 -7.40
C VAL A 188 -2.48 -23.83 -7.84
N PRO A 189 -2.00 -25.05 -8.18
CA PRO A 189 -1.55 -25.46 -9.51
C PRO A 189 -2.52 -26.47 -10.20
N ALA A 190 -1.98 -27.34 -11.08
CA ALA A 190 -2.71 -28.25 -11.96
C ALA A 190 -3.76 -29.18 -11.28
N PRO A 191 -4.84 -29.57 -12.00
CA PRO A 191 -5.97 -30.32 -11.43
C PRO A 191 -5.64 -31.77 -11.04
N PRO A 192 -6.39 -32.37 -10.09
CA PRO A 192 -6.14 -33.72 -9.60
C PRO A 192 -6.35 -34.79 -10.69
N PRO A 193 -5.63 -35.94 -10.60
CA PRO A 193 -5.80 -37.04 -11.53
C PRO A 193 -7.20 -37.64 -11.41
N ARG A 194 -7.94 -37.71 -12.52
CA ARG A 194 -9.17 -38.49 -12.59
C ARG A 194 -8.81 -39.97 -12.40
N THR A 195 -9.45 -40.65 -11.46
CA THR A 195 -9.41 -42.11 -11.38
C THR A 195 -9.96 -42.70 -12.68
N PRO A 196 -9.27 -43.64 -13.35
CA PRO A 196 -9.80 -44.28 -14.54
C PRO A 196 -10.98 -45.19 -14.17
N ASP A 197 -12.20 -44.75 -14.44
CA ASP A 197 -13.34 -45.66 -14.50
C ASP A 197 -13.26 -46.46 -15.81
N ALA A 198 -13.51 -47.76 -15.74
CA ALA A 198 -13.22 -48.69 -16.83
C ALA A 198 -14.43 -48.88 -17.78
N ASP A 199 -14.15 -49.37 -18.98
CA ASP A 199 -15.12 -49.81 -19.98
C ASP A 199 -16.25 -48.83 -20.37
N ARG A 200 -15.96 -48.05 -21.42
CA ARG A 200 -16.79 -48.27 -22.62
C ARG A 200 -16.04 -48.14 -23.95
N SER A 201 -16.22 -49.20 -24.74
CA SER A 201 -15.60 -49.54 -26.01
C SER A 201 -15.63 -48.46 -27.11
N ARG A 202 -14.63 -48.58 -28.00
CA ARG A 202 -14.52 -47.87 -29.30
C ARG A 202 -15.82 -47.95 -30.11
N GLN A 203 -16.13 -46.88 -30.84
CA GLN A 203 -16.65 -46.99 -32.20
C GLN A 203 -15.94 -45.97 -33.11
N ALA A 204 -15.74 -46.32 -34.38
CA ALA A 204 -14.79 -45.63 -35.26
C ALA A 204 -15.45 -44.54 -36.11
N ALA A 205 -14.69 -43.50 -36.43
CA ALA A 205 -15.06 -42.54 -37.45
C ALA A 205 -14.87 -43.13 -38.86
N ALA A 206 -15.86 -42.93 -39.72
CA ALA A 206 -15.81 -43.17 -41.17
C ALA A 206 -16.55 -42.00 -41.87
N PRO A 207 -16.19 -41.66 -43.12
CA PRO A 207 -16.41 -40.32 -43.65
C PRO A 207 -17.83 -40.05 -44.17
N ALA A 208 -18.24 -38.78 -44.13
CA ALA A 208 -19.47 -38.31 -44.74
C ALA A 208 -19.28 -38.02 -46.24
N LEU A 209 -20.19 -38.54 -47.06
CA LEU A 209 -20.48 -38.08 -48.42
C LEU A 209 -21.79 -37.26 -48.40
N GLY A 210 -21.97 -36.35 -49.36
CA GLY A 210 -23.23 -35.63 -49.57
C GLY A 210 -24.35 -36.52 -50.17
N PRO A 211 -25.49 -35.95 -50.64
CA PRO A 211 -25.60 -34.58 -51.16
C PRO A 211 -26.93 -33.80 -50.88
N ASP A 212 -26.94 -32.53 -51.30
CA ASP A 212 -28.01 -31.76 -51.99
C ASP A 212 -29.49 -31.58 -51.54
N GLN A 213 -30.00 -30.41 -51.98
CA GLN A 213 -31.37 -30.08 -52.44
C GLN A 213 -32.52 -29.78 -51.45
N SER A 214 -32.56 -28.50 -51.05
CA SER A 214 -33.67 -27.54 -51.30
C SER A 214 -35.16 -27.97 -51.22
N GLY A 215 -35.87 -27.42 -50.23
CA GLY A 215 -37.03 -26.55 -50.50
C GLY A 215 -38.46 -27.04 -50.20
N SER A 216 -39.37 -26.05 -50.07
CA SER A 216 -40.85 -26.12 -50.08
C SER A 216 -41.62 -26.16 -48.75
N ALA A 217 -42.63 -25.30 -48.68
CA ALA A 217 -43.86 -25.35 -47.87
C ALA A 217 -45.05 -25.18 -48.87
N PRO A 218 -46.36 -25.08 -48.52
CA PRO A 218 -47.00 -24.99 -47.20
C PRO A 218 -48.37 -25.74 -47.03
N HIS A 219 -49.11 -25.42 -45.95
CA HIS A 219 -50.58 -25.57 -45.73
C HIS A 219 -51.22 -26.96 -45.46
N GLY A 220 -52.32 -26.98 -44.70
CA GLY A 220 -53.32 -28.08 -44.67
C GLY A 220 -53.97 -28.39 -43.31
N ALA A 221 -55.11 -27.78 -42.97
CA ALA A 221 -55.77 -27.88 -41.64
C ALA A 221 -56.68 -29.12 -41.45
N ALA A 222 -56.87 -29.55 -40.18
CA ALA A 222 -58.10 -30.14 -39.65
C ALA A 222 -58.17 -30.13 -38.09
N ALA A 223 -59.38 -30.03 -37.54
CA ALA A 223 -59.80 -30.14 -36.12
C ALA A 223 -61.21 -30.83 -36.11
N PRO A 224 -62.04 -30.89 -35.02
CA PRO A 224 -61.94 -30.53 -33.59
C PRO A 224 -61.92 -31.83 -32.71
N HIS A 225 -62.26 -31.95 -31.41
CA HIS A 225 -62.92 -31.17 -30.33
C HIS A 225 -62.17 -31.42 -28.98
N GLY A 226 -62.47 -30.80 -27.83
CA GLY A 226 -63.44 -29.76 -27.46
C GLY A 226 -63.30 -29.37 -25.96
N ALA A 227 -63.93 -28.27 -25.54
CA ALA A 227 -63.94 -27.72 -24.16
C ALA A 227 -65.38 -27.79 -23.56
N PRO A 228 -65.98 -26.86 -22.75
CA PRO A 228 -65.58 -25.52 -22.24
C PRO A 228 -64.98 -25.61 -20.81
N ASP A 229 -64.98 -24.67 -19.84
CA ASP A 229 -65.42 -23.26 -19.60
C ASP A 229 -64.35 -22.64 -18.64
N ALA A 230 -64.12 -21.35 -18.32
CA ALA A 230 -64.70 -20.00 -18.47
C ALA A 230 -64.85 -19.34 -17.06
N VAL A 231 -64.29 -18.18 -16.61
CA VAL A 231 -63.82 -16.87 -17.19
C VAL A 231 -64.96 -15.79 -17.21
N PRO A 232 -64.77 -14.43 -17.12
CA PRO A 232 -63.64 -13.51 -16.76
C PRO A 232 -63.94 -12.77 -15.40
N PRO A 233 -63.75 -11.45 -15.08
CA PRO A 233 -62.99 -10.28 -15.63
C PRO A 233 -62.24 -9.39 -14.55
N GLN A 234 -61.95 -8.10 -14.87
CA GLN A 234 -61.43 -6.97 -14.04
C GLN A 234 -62.21 -5.66 -14.40
N PRO A 235 -62.17 -4.54 -13.63
CA PRO A 235 -61.40 -3.33 -14.03
C PRO A 235 -60.97 -2.33 -12.89
N MET A 236 -60.57 -1.09 -13.24
CA MET A 236 -59.91 -0.06 -12.40
C MET A 236 -60.84 1.03 -11.77
N THR A 237 -60.47 1.50 -10.54
CA THR A 237 -60.61 2.85 -9.88
C THR A 237 -61.95 3.66 -9.96
N PRO A 238 -62.17 4.82 -9.28
CA PRO A 238 -61.47 5.53 -8.18
C PRO A 238 -62.39 5.94 -6.96
N TYR A 239 -61.90 6.86 -6.10
CA TYR A 239 -62.63 7.73 -5.12
C TYR A 239 -63.06 7.17 -3.74
N GLY A 240 -63.21 8.08 -2.75
CA GLY A 240 -63.76 7.83 -1.39
C GLY A 240 -65.23 8.31 -1.26
N PRO A 241 -65.79 8.63 -0.05
CA PRO A 241 -65.13 8.97 1.23
C PRO A 241 -65.84 8.43 2.52
N GLN A 242 -65.56 9.06 3.68
CA GLN A 242 -66.38 9.18 4.92
C GLN A 242 -66.35 8.11 6.06
N VAL A 243 -65.85 8.62 7.21
CA VAL A 243 -66.11 8.36 8.66
C VAL A 243 -67.60 8.14 9.02
N PRO A 244 -67.99 7.51 10.19
CA PRO A 244 -67.86 8.18 11.52
C PRO A 244 -67.83 7.33 12.84
N HIS A 245 -67.64 8.07 13.97
CA HIS A 245 -67.80 7.70 15.41
C HIS A 245 -66.81 6.68 16.01
N GLY A 246 -66.50 6.67 17.32
CA GLY A 246 -66.80 7.52 18.50
C GLY A 246 -66.13 6.87 19.76
N SER A 247 -65.90 7.47 20.94
CA SER A 247 -66.37 8.70 21.60
C SER A 247 -65.44 9.12 22.78
N GLN A 248 -65.44 10.43 23.12
CA GLN A 248 -65.54 11.13 24.44
C GLN A 248 -65.09 10.41 25.75
N THR A 249 -64.56 11.06 26.82
CA THR A 249 -64.98 12.27 27.61
C THR A 249 -63.83 12.80 28.52
N THR A 250 -63.74 13.97 29.20
CA THR A 250 -64.32 15.36 29.15
C THR A 250 -63.61 16.26 30.21
N GLY A 251 -63.37 17.56 29.94
CA GLY A 251 -63.16 18.65 30.94
C GLY A 251 -61.71 18.96 31.37
N GLY A 252 -61.29 20.21 31.71
CA GLY A 252 -61.94 21.53 31.78
C GLY A 252 -61.82 22.20 33.18
N PRO A 253 -61.84 23.55 33.39
CA PRO A 253 -62.03 24.70 32.47
C PRO A 253 -60.94 25.83 32.55
N GLY A 254 -61.15 27.01 31.92
CA GLY A 254 -60.25 28.22 31.87
C GLY A 254 -60.56 29.33 32.91
N PRO A 255 -60.49 30.68 32.63
CA PRO A 255 -60.32 31.41 31.34
C PRO A 255 -59.53 32.79 31.36
N SER A 256 -59.70 33.63 30.30
CA SER A 256 -59.44 35.11 30.12
C SER A 256 -57.98 35.67 30.05
N VAL A 257 -57.47 36.52 29.11
CA VAL A 257 -57.96 37.60 28.16
C VAL A 257 -58.07 39.01 28.81
N PRO A 258 -57.71 40.22 28.24
CA PRO A 258 -57.17 40.62 26.90
C PRO A 258 -56.02 41.72 26.79
N GLN A 259 -55.42 41.87 25.57
CA GLN A 259 -55.05 43.10 24.79
C GLN A 259 -53.96 44.18 25.17
N HIS A 260 -53.48 44.86 24.09
CA HIS A 260 -52.47 45.94 23.87
C HIS A 260 -52.87 47.36 24.43
N PRO A 261 -52.10 48.50 24.30
CA PRO A 261 -51.00 48.84 23.34
C PRO A 261 -49.85 49.85 23.73
N TYR A 262 -48.98 50.12 22.73
CA TYR A 262 -48.10 51.30 22.47
C TYR A 262 -46.76 51.60 23.24
N GLN A 263 -45.67 51.51 22.45
CA GLN A 263 -44.51 52.42 22.30
C GLN A 263 -43.91 53.22 23.48
N GLY A 264 -42.61 53.00 23.71
CA GLY A 264 -41.65 53.91 24.37
C GLY A 264 -40.25 53.30 24.32
N GLY A 265 -39.21 54.04 23.90
CA GLY A 265 -37.86 53.48 23.67
C GLY A 265 -36.81 53.91 24.70
N GLY A 266 -35.80 53.07 24.96
CA GLY A 266 -34.62 53.43 25.75
C GLY A 266 -33.71 52.27 26.18
N ALA A 267 -32.44 52.35 25.78
CA ALA A 267 -31.21 51.81 26.40
C ALA A 267 -31.14 50.36 26.98
N ALA A 268 -30.22 49.59 26.38
CA ALA A 268 -29.14 48.76 26.99
C ALA A 268 -29.42 47.64 28.03
N ASP A 269 -28.60 46.58 27.94
CA ASP A 269 -28.60 45.35 28.75
C ASP A 269 -29.89 44.48 28.66
N PRO A 270 -29.89 43.19 29.07
CA PRO A 270 -28.90 42.47 29.87
C PRO A 270 -28.40 41.14 29.24
N SER A 271 -27.73 40.32 30.06
CA SER A 271 -27.37 38.93 29.76
C SER A 271 -28.47 37.90 30.12
N ALA A 272 -28.35 36.72 29.48
CA ALA A 272 -28.85 35.40 29.92
C ALA A 272 -30.33 34.99 29.69
N VAL A 273 -30.50 33.95 28.83
CA VAL A 273 -31.50 32.85 28.92
C VAL A 273 -32.98 33.24 28.66
N THR A 274 -33.69 32.65 27.70
CA THR A 274 -34.12 31.23 27.69
C THR A 274 -34.37 30.66 26.29
N GLN A 275 -34.43 29.33 26.20
CA GLN A 275 -34.70 28.51 25.01
C GLN A 275 -36.07 28.77 24.36
N ASN A 276 -36.20 28.43 23.07
CA ASN A 276 -37.42 27.74 22.59
C ASN A 276 -37.18 26.96 21.28
N ALA A 277 -38.01 25.92 21.05
CA ALA A 277 -38.02 25.06 19.86
C ALA A 277 -39.45 24.47 19.67
N PRO A 278 -39.73 23.61 18.67
CA PRO A 278 -39.89 24.03 17.27
C PRO A 278 -41.18 23.48 16.62
N THR A 279 -41.62 24.05 15.48
CA THR A 279 -42.55 23.36 14.56
C THR A 279 -42.33 23.70 13.09
N ALA A 280 -42.07 22.66 12.29
CA ALA A 280 -42.49 22.41 10.91
C ALA A 280 -42.24 23.44 9.77
N GLY A 281 -41.67 22.95 8.66
CA GLY A 281 -42.39 23.11 7.38
C GLY A 281 -41.69 23.77 6.18
N GLY A 282 -40.36 23.69 6.03
CA GLY A 282 -39.68 24.15 4.81
C GLY A 282 -38.42 23.34 4.47
N PRO A 283 -38.00 23.27 3.19
CA PRO A 283 -36.69 22.72 2.83
C PRO A 283 -35.59 23.55 3.50
N ILE A 284 -34.77 22.92 4.33
CA ILE A 284 -33.66 23.60 5.00
C ILE A 284 -32.53 23.80 3.99
N ASP A 285 -32.15 25.05 3.76
CA ASP A 285 -30.93 25.39 3.04
C ASP A 285 -29.73 25.22 3.98
N TYR A 286 -28.83 24.28 3.64
CA TYR A 286 -27.66 23.94 4.45
C TYR A 286 -26.39 24.75 4.07
N SER A 287 -26.53 25.85 3.33
CA SER A 287 -25.43 26.74 2.93
C SER A 287 -24.85 27.57 4.10
N HIS A 288 -24.12 26.92 5.01
CA HIS A 288 -23.37 27.59 6.07
C HIS A 288 -22.34 28.60 5.48
N PRO A 289 -22.40 29.91 5.80
CA PRO A 289 -21.56 30.96 5.17
C PRO A 289 -20.04 30.90 5.39
N ARG A 290 -19.53 29.81 5.98
CA ARG A 290 -18.09 29.53 6.18
C ARG A 290 -17.67 28.13 5.74
N ARG A 291 -18.58 27.32 5.20
CA ARG A 291 -18.24 25.99 4.65
C ARG A 291 -17.80 26.16 3.20
N GLN A 292 -16.51 26.39 3.00
CA GLN A 292 -15.91 26.14 1.69
C GLN A 292 -16.06 24.65 1.41
N ASN A 293 -16.97 24.30 0.49
CA ASN A 293 -17.02 22.94 -0.04
C ASN A 293 -15.78 22.75 -0.91
N THR A 294 -14.77 22.06 -0.38
CA THR A 294 -13.74 21.42 -1.20
C THR A 294 -14.46 20.58 -2.24
N ALA A 295 -14.17 20.79 -3.53
CA ALA A 295 -14.81 20.02 -4.58
C ALA A 295 -14.49 18.52 -4.40
N PRO A 296 -15.44 17.60 -4.70
CA PRO A 296 -15.10 16.19 -4.77
C PRO A 296 -13.96 16.00 -5.79
N PRO A 297 -12.99 15.11 -5.52
CA PRO A 297 -11.83 14.97 -6.39
C PRO A 297 -12.30 14.60 -7.81
N PRO A 298 -11.66 15.15 -8.86
CA PRO A 298 -12.07 14.86 -10.24
C PRO A 298 -11.98 13.35 -10.49
N PRO A 299 -12.93 12.75 -11.23
CA PRO A 299 -12.92 11.30 -11.49
C PRO A 299 -11.59 10.86 -12.14
N PRO A 300 -11.18 9.60 -11.98
CA PRO A 300 -9.98 9.08 -12.65
C PRO A 300 -10.10 9.28 -14.17
N PRO A 301 -9.02 9.69 -14.86
CA PRO A 301 -8.99 9.81 -16.31
C PRO A 301 -9.22 8.43 -16.96
N THR A 302 -10.47 8.14 -17.28
CA THR A 302 -10.87 6.83 -17.83
C THR A 302 -10.55 6.72 -19.32
N ALA A 303 -9.91 5.62 -19.70
CA ALA A 303 -9.74 5.24 -21.10
C ALA A 303 -11.10 5.08 -21.82
N PRO A 304 -11.22 5.44 -23.10
CA PRO A 304 -12.40 5.08 -23.89
C PRO A 304 -12.53 3.55 -23.99
N PRO A 305 -13.74 2.99 -24.02
CA PRO A 305 -13.95 1.54 -24.01
C PRO A 305 -13.32 0.87 -25.23
N ALA A 306 -12.53 -0.17 -24.99
CA ALA A 306 -11.80 -0.88 -26.03
C ALA A 306 -12.74 -1.58 -27.05
N PRO A 307 -12.34 -1.69 -28.33
CA PRO A 307 -13.02 -2.54 -29.30
C PRO A 307 -13.06 -4.01 -28.82
N PRO A 308 -14.11 -4.78 -29.16
CA PRO A 308 -14.22 -6.18 -28.75
C PRO A 308 -12.99 -7.01 -29.17
N GLY A 309 -12.29 -7.59 -28.19
CA GLY A 309 -11.07 -8.37 -28.41
C GLY A 309 -9.75 -7.58 -28.40
N GLN A 310 -9.78 -6.29 -28.07
CA GLN A 310 -8.57 -5.50 -27.79
C GLN A 310 -8.46 -5.16 -26.29
N PRO A 311 -7.25 -5.08 -25.71
CA PRO A 311 -7.06 -4.54 -24.38
C PRO A 311 -7.38 -3.03 -24.35
N ALA A 312 -7.74 -2.52 -23.17
CA ALA A 312 -7.84 -1.08 -22.96
C ALA A 312 -6.45 -0.43 -23.08
N GLN A 313 -6.40 0.81 -23.59
CA GLN A 313 -5.19 1.60 -23.55
C GLN A 313 -4.97 2.09 -22.11
N PRO A 314 -3.77 1.90 -21.52
CA PRO A 314 -3.48 2.37 -20.16
C PRO A 314 -3.47 3.90 -20.12
N VAL A 315 -3.86 4.48 -18.99
CA VAL A 315 -3.91 5.94 -18.81
C VAL A 315 -3.23 6.33 -17.49
N ALA A 316 -2.34 7.31 -17.54
CA ALA A 316 -1.64 7.77 -16.35
C ALA A 316 -2.61 8.37 -15.33
N GLY A 317 -2.57 7.84 -14.11
CA GLY A 317 -3.45 8.22 -13.00
C GLY A 317 -4.84 7.60 -13.06
N ASP A 318 -5.04 6.49 -13.78
CA ASP A 318 -6.30 5.73 -13.80
C ASP A 318 -6.61 4.96 -12.50
N ALA A 319 -5.57 4.63 -11.72
CA ALA A 319 -5.66 4.04 -10.39
C ALA A 319 -6.50 4.88 -9.40
N THR A 320 -6.94 4.27 -8.30
CA THR A 320 -7.73 4.94 -7.26
C THR A 320 -6.90 5.91 -6.42
N GLY A 321 -7.47 7.08 -6.11
CA GLY A 321 -6.84 8.11 -5.27
C GLY A 321 -7.61 9.43 -5.26
N TRP A 322 -7.36 10.26 -4.26
CA TRP A 322 -7.97 11.56 -4.03
C TRP A 322 -7.23 12.68 -4.79
N SER A 323 -5.90 12.59 -4.91
CA SER A 323 -5.06 13.51 -5.71
C SER A 323 -4.47 12.80 -6.93
N MET A 324 -4.00 13.56 -7.93
CA MET A 324 -3.25 12.95 -9.05
C MET A 324 -1.93 12.34 -8.58
N ASP A 325 -1.30 12.93 -7.55
CA ASP A 325 -0.07 12.44 -6.93
C ASP A 325 -0.27 11.05 -6.31
N GLU A 326 -1.39 10.85 -5.61
CA GLU A 326 -1.79 9.56 -5.04
C GLU A 326 -2.08 8.52 -6.11
N ARG A 327 -2.77 8.89 -7.19
CA ARG A 327 -3.09 7.96 -8.29
C ARG A 327 -1.83 7.49 -9.01
N LEU A 328 -0.89 8.38 -9.30
CA LEU A 328 0.37 8.02 -9.93
C LEU A 328 1.25 7.17 -8.99
N TYR A 329 1.28 7.46 -7.69
CA TYR A 329 1.93 6.61 -6.70
C TYR A 329 1.31 5.20 -6.64
N ASN A 330 -0.02 5.11 -6.56
CA ASN A 330 -0.75 3.84 -6.49
C ASN A 330 -0.64 3.03 -7.80
N GLN A 331 -0.57 3.69 -8.96
CA GLN A 331 -0.36 3.02 -10.24
C GLN A 331 1.05 2.43 -10.35
N VAL A 332 2.09 3.20 -9.99
CA VAL A 332 3.47 2.69 -9.92
C VAL A 332 3.59 1.52 -8.95
N TRP A 333 2.90 1.57 -7.80
CA TRP A 333 2.83 0.45 -6.87
C TRP A 333 2.11 -0.77 -7.46
N GLY A 334 1.00 -0.57 -8.19
CA GLY A 334 0.29 -1.63 -8.90
C GLY A 334 1.19 -2.32 -9.94
N MET A 335 1.91 -1.55 -10.77
CA MET A 335 2.88 -2.09 -11.72
C MET A 335 4.00 -2.91 -11.07
N PHE A 336 4.44 -2.51 -9.86
CA PHE A 336 5.43 -3.25 -9.07
C PHE A 336 4.89 -4.61 -8.59
N GLU A 337 3.69 -4.62 -8.00
CA GLU A 337 3.03 -5.86 -7.55
C GLU A 337 2.74 -6.80 -8.74
N ASP A 338 2.22 -6.25 -9.84
CA ASP A 338 1.85 -7.02 -11.03
C ASP A 338 3.08 -7.67 -11.70
N LEU A 339 4.22 -6.96 -11.76
CA LEU A 339 5.48 -7.51 -12.27
C LEU A 339 6.07 -8.59 -11.34
N ALA A 340 5.98 -8.42 -10.02
CA ALA A 340 6.35 -9.45 -9.04
C ALA A 340 5.50 -10.72 -9.24
N ARG A 341 4.18 -10.53 -9.41
CA ARG A 341 3.16 -11.58 -9.48
C ARG A 341 3.22 -12.38 -10.79
N THR A 342 3.39 -11.75 -11.95
CA THR A 342 3.55 -12.47 -13.23
C THR A 342 4.87 -13.25 -13.28
N THR A 343 5.97 -12.67 -12.78
CA THR A 343 7.26 -13.37 -12.69
C THR A 343 7.20 -14.55 -11.72
N ALA A 344 6.49 -14.43 -10.59
CA ALA A 344 6.25 -15.54 -9.67
C ALA A 344 5.45 -16.67 -10.32
N ALA A 345 4.42 -16.35 -11.10
CA ALA A 345 3.62 -17.32 -11.84
C ALA A 345 4.44 -18.03 -12.93
N TYR A 346 5.30 -17.30 -13.64
CA TYR A 346 6.24 -17.86 -14.63
C TYR A 346 7.23 -18.84 -13.99
N ARG A 347 7.96 -18.41 -12.94
CA ARG A 347 8.92 -19.26 -12.22
C ARG A 347 8.25 -20.54 -11.70
N SER A 348 7.11 -20.41 -11.02
CA SER A 348 6.32 -21.54 -10.51
C SER A 348 5.85 -22.52 -11.62
N ALA A 349 5.58 -22.03 -12.83
CA ALA A 349 5.18 -22.88 -13.95
C ALA A 349 6.38 -23.62 -14.58
N VAL A 350 7.57 -23.02 -14.58
CA VAL A 350 8.83 -23.68 -14.96
C VAL A 350 9.20 -24.75 -13.92
N ASP A 351 9.19 -24.41 -12.63
CA ASP A 351 9.45 -25.35 -11.53
C ASP A 351 8.51 -26.58 -11.58
N PHE A 352 7.24 -26.36 -11.94
CA PHE A 352 6.27 -27.43 -12.17
C PHE A 352 6.60 -28.28 -13.41
N ALA A 353 7.07 -27.68 -14.50
CA ALA A 353 7.50 -28.38 -15.70
C ALA A 353 8.73 -29.25 -15.44
N ASP A 354 9.74 -28.72 -14.73
CA ASP A 354 10.94 -29.46 -14.30
C ASP A 354 10.57 -30.60 -13.35
N SER A 355 9.82 -30.30 -12.29
CA SER A 355 9.29 -31.28 -11.32
C SER A 355 8.41 -32.37 -11.95
N ARG A 356 7.85 -32.10 -13.14
CA ARG A 356 7.10 -33.08 -13.93
C ARG A 356 8.03 -33.91 -14.80
N MET A 357 8.98 -33.27 -15.48
CA MET A 357 9.96 -33.94 -16.33
C MET A 357 10.77 -34.95 -15.51
N GLU A 358 11.30 -34.54 -14.34
CA GLU A 358 12.03 -35.41 -13.42
C GLU A 358 11.24 -36.68 -13.09
N LYS A 359 9.97 -36.55 -12.70
CA LYS A 359 9.08 -37.68 -12.37
C LYS A 359 8.78 -38.59 -13.57
N GLU A 360 8.60 -38.03 -14.77
CA GLU A 360 8.43 -38.83 -15.98
C GLU A 360 9.75 -39.55 -16.39
N LEU A 361 10.91 -38.94 -16.16
CA LEU A 361 12.23 -39.56 -16.38
C LEU A 361 12.52 -40.68 -15.38
N ASP A 362 12.31 -40.44 -14.08
CA ASP A 362 12.47 -41.44 -13.01
C ASP A 362 11.56 -42.65 -13.22
N GLN A 363 10.31 -42.43 -13.65
CA GLN A 363 9.41 -43.52 -13.99
C GLN A 363 9.99 -44.38 -15.12
N VAL A 364 10.56 -43.77 -16.16
CA VAL A 364 11.21 -44.47 -17.29
C VAL A 364 12.52 -45.16 -16.87
N LEU A 365 13.24 -44.65 -15.87
CA LEU A 365 14.42 -45.30 -15.29
C LEU A 365 14.04 -46.44 -14.35
N SER A 366 12.87 -46.39 -13.72
CA SER A 366 12.42 -47.39 -12.74
C SER A 366 12.12 -48.77 -13.37
N ASP A 367 11.50 -48.82 -14.56
CA ASP A 367 11.23 -50.07 -15.28
C ASP A 367 12.53 -50.67 -15.84
N PRO A 368 12.89 -51.93 -15.52
CA PRO A 368 14.05 -52.59 -16.12
C PRO A 368 14.00 -52.73 -17.64
N ARG A 369 12.81 -52.72 -18.27
CA ARG A 369 12.63 -52.97 -19.72
C ARG A 369 13.04 -51.79 -20.59
N SER A 370 12.84 -50.56 -20.12
CA SER A 370 13.19 -49.31 -20.80
C SER A 370 14.67 -48.94 -20.75
N ARG A 371 15.50 -49.66 -19.97
CA ARG A 371 16.92 -49.33 -19.74
C ARG A 371 17.85 -49.67 -20.89
N ILE A 372 17.47 -50.57 -21.80
CA ILE A 372 18.37 -51.17 -22.82
C ILE A 372 17.70 -51.19 -24.22
N GLY A 373 16.74 -50.29 -24.49
CA GLY A 373 16.07 -50.25 -25.79
C GLY A 373 15.25 -48.99 -26.06
N GLY A 374 15.08 -48.68 -27.35
CA GLY A 374 14.56 -47.40 -27.87
C GLY A 374 13.17 -46.96 -27.41
N GLN A 375 12.40 -47.82 -26.74
CA GLN A 375 11.16 -47.41 -26.06
C GLN A 375 11.45 -46.48 -24.86
N GLY A 376 12.56 -46.70 -24.13
CA GLY A 376 13.00 -45.79 -23.08
C GLY A 376 13.49 -44.45 -23.64
N ASP A 377 14.17 -44.46 -24.78
CA ASP A 377 14.62 -43.24 -25.46
C ASP A 377 13.42 -42.41 -25.95
N ALA A 378 12.46 -43.06 -26.64
CA ALA A 378 11.23 -42.41 -27.08
C ALA A 378 10.41 -41.83 -25.91
N ALA A 379 10.34 -42.51 -24.76
CA ALA A 379 9.65 -42.01 -23.59
C ALA A 379 10.35 -40.78 -22.98
N ARG A 380 11.69 -40.75 -22.96
CA ARG A 380 12.47 -39.59 -22.50
C ARG A 380 12.33 -38.38 -23.43
N GLU A 381 12.29 -38.58 -24.76
CA GLU A 381 12.01 -37.48 -25.70
C GLU A 381 10.57 -36.96 -25.60
N VAL A 382 9.58 -37.83 -25.33
CA VAL A 382 8.20 -37.39 -25.05
C VAL A 382 8.12 -36.56 -23.77
N ALA A 383 8.84 -36.93 -22.70
CA ALA A 383 8.91 -36.13 -21.47
C ALA A 383 9.52 -34.74 -21.72
N ARG A 384 10.66 -34.68 -22.44
CA ARG A 384 11.31 -33.42 -22.87
C ARG A 384 10.40 -32.55 -23.75
N THR A 385 9.64 -33.17 -24.66
CA THR A 385 8.72 -32.45 -25.56
C THR A 385 7.59 -31.77 -24.76
N LYS A 386 7.02 -32.45 -23.76
CA LYS A 386 6.01 -31.87 -22.87
C LYS A 386 6.59 -30.74 -22.01
N HIS A 387 7.81 -30.92 -21.49
CA HIS A 387 8.53 -29.92 -20.71
C HIS A 387 8.68 -28.62 -21.51
N ALA A 388 9.25 -28.73 -22.72
CA ALA A 388 9.42 -27.59 -23.62
C ALA A 388 8.09 -26.89 -23.92
N GLN A 389 7.01 -27.64 -24.17
CA GLN A 389 5.67 -27.07 -24.41
C GLN A 389 5.09 -26.35 -23.18
N LEU A 390 5.35 -26.81 -21.96
CA LEU A 390 4.91 -26.14 -20.73
C LEU A 390 5.71 -24.85 -20.49
N VAL A 391 7.03 -24.89 -20.68
CA VAL A 391 7.89 -23.70 -20.55
C VAL A 391 7.58 -22.65 -21.63
N GLU A 392 7.32 -23.07 -22.86
CA GLU A 392 6.87 -22.19 -23.96
C GLU A 392 5.51 -21.54 -23.64
N GLN A 393 4.55 -22.29 -23.09
CA GLN A 393 3.25 -21.74 -22.67
C GLN A 393 3.37 -20.77 -21.49
N ALA A 394 4.22 -21.08 -20.50
CA ALA A 394 4.51 -20.19 -19.38
C ALA A 394 5.17 -18.89 -19.87
N ARG A 395 6.15 -19.01 -20.77
CA ARG A 395 6.85 -17.87 -21.37
C ARG A 395 5.90 -16.99 -22.19
N ALA A 396 5.03 -17.59 -23.00
CA ALA A 396 4.00 -16.89 -23.77
C ALA A 396 2.86 -16.33 -22.90
N ALA A 397 2.79 -16.63 -21.61
CA ALA A 397 1.99 -15.87 -20.65
C ALA A 397 2.76 -14.63 -20.16
N LEU A 398 3.96 -14.83 -19.63
CA LEU A 398 4.83 -13.75 -19.15
C LEU A 398 5.05 -12.66 -20.21
N ASP A 399 5.40 -13.02 -21.44
CA ASP A 399 5.68 -12.04 -22.51
C ASP A 399 4.45 -11.18 -22.88
N ARG A 400 3.22 -11.65 -22.61
CA ARG A 400 1.98 -10.84 -22.78
C ARG A 400 1.77 -9.87 -21.63
N ASP A 401 1.97 -10.33 -20.40
CA ASP A 401 1.83 -9.49 -19.20
C ASP A 401 2.92 -8.40 -19.19
N LEU A 402 4.16 -8.74 -19.54
CA LEU A 402 5.25 -7.78 -19.72
C LEU A 402 4.96 -6.77 -20.84
N ALA A 403 4.33 -7.18 -21.94
CA ALA A 403 3.92 -6.26 -23.00
C ALA A 403 2.85 -5.26 -22.53
N GLN A 404 1.90 -5.69 -21.68
CA GLN A 404 0.93 -4.80 -21.05
C GLN A 404 1.61 -3.80 -20.09
N LEU A 405 2.44 -4.29 -19.17
CA LEU A 405 3.17 -3.44 -18.21
C LEU A 405 4.13 -2.46 -18.90
N THR A 406 4.74 -2.86 -20.02
CA THR A 406 5.58 -1.96 -20.84
C THR A 406 4.75 -0.88 -21.52
N ALA A 407 3.54 -1.19 -22.01
CA ALA A 407 2.63 -0.19 -22.56
C ALA A 407 2.14 0.79 -21.47
N GLU A 408 1.90 0.31 -20.25
CA GLU A 408 1.53 1.15 -19.11
C GLU A 408 2.69 2.07 -18.68
N ALA A 409 3.90 1.53 -18.51
CA ALA A 409 5.10 2.32 -18.22
C ALA A 409 5.34 3.44 -19.26
N GLY A 410 5.07 3.15 -20.54
CA GLY A 410 5.16 4.12 -21.64
C GLY A 410 4.18 5.29 -21.57
N VAL A 411 3.08 5.18 -20.80
CA VAL A 411 2.12 6.26 -20.53
C VAL A 411 2.36 6.89 -19.16
N VAL A 412 2.73 6.10 -18.16
CA VAL A 412 2.95 6.54 -16.77
C VAL A 412 4.22 7.39 -16.63
N GLU A 413 5.39 6.92 -17.08
CA GLU A 413 6.67 7.64 -16.87
C GLU A 413 6.65 9.08 -17.42
N PRO A 414 6.15 9.38 -18.64
CA PRO A 414 6.05 10.75 -19.14
C PRO A 414 5.12 11.67 -18.34
N ALA A 415 4.18 11.11 -17.56
CA ALA A 415 3.22 11.84 -16.75
C ALA A 415 3.64 12.01 -15.28
N LEU A 416 4.75 11.38 -14.85
CA LEU A 416 5.24 11.47 -13.48
C LEU A 416 5.64 12.90 -13.09
N PRO A 417 5.27 13.40 -11.90
CA PRO A 417 5.78 14.66 -11.37
C PRO A 417 7.28 14.56 -11.10
N ALA A 418 7.97 15.69 -10.98
CA ALA A 418 9.42 15.75 -10.77
C ALA A 418 9.92 14.88 -9.58
N ALA A 419 9.10 14.69 -8.54
CA ALA A 419 9.43 13.79 -7.43
C ALA A 419 9.60 12.32 -7.84
N TYR A 420 8.75 11.84 -8.76
CA TYR A 420 8.73 10.46 -9.23
C TYR A 420 9.49 10.26 -10.54
N ALA A 421 9.65 11.29 -11.37
CA ALA A 421 10.23 11.20 -12.71
C ALA A 421 11.75 11.00 -12.73
N ARG A 422 12.29 10.36 -13.78
CA ARG A 422 13.76 10.27 -14.02
C ARG A 422 14.37 11.64 -14.35
N TRP A 423 15.69 11.81 -14.20
CA TRP A 423 16.37 13.11 -14.46
C TRP A 423 16.43 13.51 -15.94
N ASP A 424 16.18 12.59 -16.87
CA ASP A 424 16.01 12.85 -18.31
C ASP A 424 14.56 13.18 -18.71
N ASN A 425 13.60 13.10 -17.77
CA ASN A 425 12.20 13.38 -18.04
C ASN A 425 11.96 14.88 -18.37
N PRO A 426 11.17 15.20 -19.41
CA PRO A 426 10.85 16.58 -19.79
C PRO A 426 10.34 17.48 -18.66
N VAL A 427 9.67 16.93 -17.63
CA VAL A 427 9.08 17.69 -16.50
C VAL A 427 10.07 18.66 -15.83
N TRP A 428 11.35 18.32 -15.77
CA TRP A 428 12.39 19.15 -15.16
C TRP A 428 12.66 20.46 -15.91
N HIS A 429 12.39 20.54 -17.22
CA HIS A 429 12.50 21.78 -17.99
C HIS A 429 11.39 22.78 -17.61
N GLY A 430 10.24 22.28 -17.16
CA GLY A 430 9.14 23.07 -16.62
C GLY A 430 9.22 23.29 -15.10
N TYR A 431 10.33 22.90 -14.45
CA TYR A 431 10.43 22.83 -12.99
C TYR A 431 10.03 24.14 -12.28
N ARG A 432 9.30 23.96 -11.17
CA ARG A 432 8.95 24.96 -10.17
C ARG A 432 9.16 24.34 -8.79
N VAL A 433 9.63 25.15 -7.84
CA VAL A 433 9.65 24.77 -6.43
C VAL A 433 8.21 24.55 -5.98
N PRO A 434 7.87 23.40 -5.35
CA PRO A 434 6.51 23.09 -4.97
C PRO A 434 6.06 23.91 -3.74
N MET A 435 4.75 23.91 -3.49
CA MET A 435 4.12 24.53 -2.32
C MET A 435 3.75 23.54 -1.21
N GLU A 436 3.79 22.24 -1.51
CA GLU A 436 3.44 21.14 -0.63
C GLU A 436 4.47 20.01 -0.83
N ILE A 437 4.71 19.18 0.20
CA ILE A 437 5.59 18.01 0.11
C ILE A 437 4.83 16.90 -0.63
N PRO A 438 5.37 16.31 -1.72
CA PRO A 438 4.72 15.22 -2.45
C PRO A 438 4.76 13.91 -1.64
N MET A 439 3.87 12.98 -1.96
CA MET A 439 3.69 11.77 -1.15
C MET A 439 4.92 10.85 -1.11
N ALA A 440 5.82 10.94 -2.10
CA ALA A 440 6.99 10.09 -2.21
C ALA A 440 8.18 10.74 -2.97
N LEU A 441 9.25 9.97 -3.16
CA LEU A 441 10.48 10.32 -3.87
C LEU A 441 11.00 9.10 -4.65
N ARG A 442 11.41 9.25 -5.91
CA ARG A 442 12.15 8.21 -6.64
C ARG A 442 13.60 8.16 -6.18
N LEU A 443 14.06 7.01 -5.70
CA LEU A 443 15.49 6.76 -5.40
C LEU A 443 16.24 6.21 -6.63
N GLY A 444 15.61 5.28 -7.33
CA GLY A 444 16.17 4.57 -8.48
C GLY A 444 15.09 3.90 -9.31
N ASP A 445 15.51 2.94 -10.13
CA ASP A 445 14.68 2.07 -10.94
C ASP A 445 14.86 0.62 -10.45
N LEU A 446 13.80 -0.19 -10.48
CA LEU A 446 13.83 -1.62 -10.18
C LEU A 446 13.49 -2.42 -11.44
N HIS A 447 14.18 -3.53 -11.67
CA HIS A 447 13.77 -4.53 -12.67
C HIS A 447 14.08 -5.97 -12.21
N LEU A 448 13.46 -6.94 -12.86
CA LEU A 448 13.74 -8.37 -12.70
C LEU A 448 14.59 -8.89 -13.87
N PRO A 449 15.37 -9.99 -13.69
CA PRO A 449 16.17 -10.58 -14.76
C PRO A 449 15.36 -10.98 -16.01
N GLU A 450 14.11 -11.38 -15.83
CA GLU A 450 13.18 -11.74 -16.91
C GLU A 450 12.72 -10.55 -17.76
N ALA A 451 12.86 -9.32 -17.23
CA ALA A 451 12.19 -8.13 -17.72
C ALA A 451 13.09 -6.88 -17.69
N THR A 452 14.38 -7.00 -18.02
CA THR A 452 15.37 -5.90 -17.96
C THR A 452 15.03 -4.65 -18.78
N GLY A 453 14.14 -4.77 -19.78
CA GLY A 453 13.62 -3.62 -20.54
C GLY A 453 12.51 -2.83 -19.83
N LEU A 454 11.94 -3.35 -18.74
CA LEU A 454 10.85 -2.76 -17.97
C LEU A 454 11.39 -2.29 -16.61
N ARG A 455 11.52 -0.97 -16.45
CA ARG A 455 11.98 -0.31 -15.23
C ARG A 455 10.80 0.23 -14.43
N ILE A 456 10.67 -0.20 -13.18
CA ILE A 456 9.66 0.28 -12.23
C ILE A 456 10.30 1.35 -11.32
N PRO A 457 9.70 2.55 -11.15
CA PRO A 457 10.24 3.57 -10.25
C PRO A 457 10.31 3.09 -8.78
N MET A 458 11.49 3.12 -8.16
CA MET A 458 11.63 2.85 -6.71
C MET A 458 11.18 4.08 -5.91
N LEU A 459 9.91 4.10 -5.50
CA LEU A 459 9.32 5.21 -4.72
C LEU A 459 9.36 4.94 -3.20
N VAL A 460 9.94 5.85 -2.43
CA VAL A 460 9.85 5.87 -0.95
C VAL A 460 8.99 7.03 -0.47
N ARG A 461 8.23 6.86 0.61
CA ARG A 461 7.38 7.93 1.18
C ARG A 461 8.22 9.08 1.77
N LEU A 462 7.64 10.28 1.76
CA LEU A 462 8.17 11.46 2.46
C LEU A 462 7.26 11.81 3.67
N PRO A 463 7.81 12.34 4.79
CA PRO A 463 9.24 12.48 5.09
C PRO A 463 9.96 11.13 5.22
N LEU A 464 11.30 11.11 5.13
CA LEU A 464 12.06 9.86 5.01
C LEU A 464 12.06 9.08 6.32
N GLN A 465 11.28 8.00 6.36
CA GLN A 465 11.14 7.12 7.53
C GLN A 465 12.43 6.41 7.95
N ARG A 466 13.42 6.33 7.05
CA ARG A 466 14.76 5.77 7.30
C ARG A 466 15.79 6.64 6.59
N GLY A 467 16.97 6.79 7.19
CA GLY A 467 18.13 7.32 6.48
C GLY A 467 18.59 6.39 5.35
N LEU A 468 19.47 6.89 4.50
CA LEU A 468 20.02 6.15 3.36
C LEU A 468 21.49 5.79 3.59
N TRP A 469 21.93 4.64 3.11
CA TRP A 469 23.32 4.27 2.98
C TRP A 469 23.59 3.89 1.53
N ILE A 470 24.43 4.67 0.85
CA ILE A 470 24.92 4.36 -0.49
C ILE A 470 26.25 3.63 -0.31
N ASP A 471 26.26 2.34 -0.63
CA ASP A 471 27.39 1.45 -0.41
C ASP A 471 28.50 1.75 -1.42
N SER A 472 29.57 2.38 -0.95
CA SER A 472 30.74 2.70 -1.79
C SER A 472 31.81 1.61 -1.77
N GLY A 473 31.51 0.46 -1.14
CA GLY A 473 32.36 -0.72 -1.14
C GLY A 473 32.22 -1.55 -2.42
N ARG A 474 32.63 -2.82 -2.34
CA ARG A 474 32.63 -3.75 -3.49
C ARG A 474 31.22 -4.23 -3.85
N ALA A 475 30.50 -3.45 -4.66
CA ALA A 475 29.30 -3.93 -5.34
C ALA A 475 29.63 -5.11 -6.28
N GLY A 476 28.79 -6.15 -6.25
CA GLY A 476 28.91 -7.31 -7.12
C GLY A 476 28.35 -7.02 -8.51
N SER A 477 29.16 -6.44 -9.40
CA SER A 477 28.74 -6.19 -10.78
C SER A 477 28.21 -7.46 -11.45
N LEU A 478 27.00 -7.40 -12.00
CA LEU A 478 26.35 -8.50 -12.73
C LEU A 478 27.19 -9.00 -13.92
N ASP A 479 28.01 -8.12 -14.51
CA ASP A 479 28.93 -8.45 -15.62
C ASP A 479 30.26 -9.08 -15.13
N GLY A 480 30.43 -9.28 -13.81
CA GLY A 480 31.71 -9.70 -13.21
C GLY A 480 32.83 -8.66 -13.30
N SER A 481 32.50 -7.43 -13.70
CA SER A 481 33.46 -6.33 -13.88
C SER A 481 33.79 -5.65 -12.56
N PHE A 482 35.06 -5.72 -12.14
CA PHE A 482 35.56 -4.94 -11.01
C PHE A 482 35.69 -3.47 -11.42
N ALA A 483 34.68 -2.65 -11.11
CA ALA A 483 34.82 -1.20 -11.12
C ALA A 483 35.90 -0.77 -10.12
N ASP A 484 36.66 0.29 -10.44
CA ASP A 484 37.68 0.81 -9.52
C ASP A 484 37.02 1.30 -8.23
N SER A 485 37.62 0.99 -7.08
CA SER A 485 37.28 1.55 -5.77
C SER A 485 37.20 3.09 -5.73
N HIS A 486 37.94 3.79 -6.60
CA HIS A 486 37.82 5.24 -6.76
C HIS A 486 36.62 5.64 -7.63
N GLU A 487 36.27 4.84 -8.63
CA GLU A 487 35.08 5.06 -9.46
C GLU A 487 33.79 4.74 -8.70
N LEU A 488 33.74 3.65 -7.92
CA LEU A 488 32.61 3.32 -7.06
C LEU A 488 32.35 4.42 -6.01
N ARG A 489 33.40 4.93 -5.35
CA ARG A 489 33.28 6.08 -4.43
C ARG A 489 32.82 7.36 -5.13
N ARG A 490 33.30 7.64 -6.35
CA ARG A 490 32.82 8.75 -7.18
C ARG A 490 31.33 8.60 -7.50
N LEU A 491 30.91 7.45 -8.04
CA LEU A 491 29.52 7.17 -8.40
C LEU A 491 28.58 7.16 -7.18
N ALA A 492 29.07 6.75 -6.01
CA ALA A 492 28.30 6.83 -4.76
C ALA A 492 28.07 8.28 -4.32
N MET A 493 29.08 9.14 -4.45
CA MET A 493 28.92 10.58 -4.22
C MET A 493 28.05 11.27 -5.28
N ASP A 494 28.16 10.90 -6.55
CA ASP A 494 27.27 11.39 -7.62
C ASP A 494 25.81 10.97 -7.36
N THR A 495 25.59 9.75 -6.85
CA THR A 495 24.27 9.26 -6.40
C THR A 495 23.75 10.06 -5.20
N ALA A 496 24.59 10.31 -4.19
CA ALA A 496 24.23 11.11 -3.01
C ALA A 496 23.82 12.53 -3.40
N VAL A 497 24.58 13.16 -4.31
CA VAL A 497 24.32 14.52 -4.81
C VAL A 497 23.06 14.57 -5.68
N ALA A 498 22.80 13.55 -6.50
CA ALA A 498 21.56 13.43 -7.24
C ALA A 498 20.33 13.28 -6.32
N LEU A 499 20.43 12.47 -5.25
CA LEU A 499 19.34 12.28 -4.29
C LEU A 499 19.13 13.51 -3.39
N ALA A 500 20.20 14.10 -2.85
CA ALA A 500 20.11 15.34 -2.08
C ALA A 500 19.59 16.51 -2.93
N GLY A 501 19.99 16.58 -4.20
CA GLY A 501 19.47 17.55 -5.17
C GLY A 501 18.00 17.34 -5.53
N ARG A 502 17.54 16.09 -5.61
CA ARG A 502 16.12 15.75 -5.79
C ARG A 502 15.31 16.14 -4.56
N LEU A 503 15.77 15.80 -3.35
CA LEU A 503 15.15 16.20 -2.07
C LEU A 503 15.01 17.73 -1.96
N LEU A 504 16.10 18.47 -2.19
CA LEU A 504 16.11 19.93 -2.24
C LEU A 504 15.12 20.55 -3.24
N ALA A 505 14.75 19.80 -4.29
CA ALA A 505 13.84 20.24 -5.35
C ALA A 505 12.38 19.88 -5.11
N VAL A 506 12.07 18.86 -4.31
CA VAL A 506 10.68 18.40 -4.06
C VAL A 506 10.07 18.93 -2.76
N TYR A 507 10.88 19.51 -1.87
CA TYR A 507 10.37 20.21 -0.70
C TYR A 507 10.07 21.69 -0.98
N PRO A 508 9.09 22.30 -0.28
CA PRO A 508 8.84 23.73 -0.38
C PRO A 508 10.02 24.62 0.03
N ALA A 509 9.96 25.88 -0.40
CA ALA A 509 11.04 26.84 -0.21
C ALA A 509 11.27 27.16 1.28
N GLY A 510 12.33 26.59 1.86
CA GLY A 510 12.69 26.78 3.26
C GLY A 510 12.24 25.65 4.19
N GLU A 511 11.60 24.59 3.70
CA GLU A 511 11.14 23.45 4.51
C GLU A 511 12.13 22.28 4.57
N PHE A 512 13.25 22.33 3.82
CA PHE A 512 14.28 21.27 3.82
C PHE A 512 15.69 21.86 3.75
N THR A 513 16.63 21.37 4.55
CA THR A 513 17.98 21.94 4.72
C THR A 513 19.04 20.85 4.68
N VAL A 514 20.13 21.07 3.93
CA VAL A 514 21.18 20.06 3.70
C VAL A 514 22.51 20.48 4.30
N HIS A 515 23.12 19.58 5.06
CA HIS A 515 24.47 19.66 5.60
C HIS A 515 25.34 18.59 4.91
N ALA A 516 26.63 18.85 4.80
CA ALA A 516 27.60 17.90 4.27
C ALA A 516 28.82 17.78 5.19
N ILE A 517 29.27 16.55 5.43
CA ILE A 517 30.54 16.22 6.08
C ILE A 517 31.40 15.48 5.05
N ASP A 518 32.64 15.95 4.85
CA ASP A 518 33.58 15.44 3.85
C ASP A 518 35.03 15.64 4.38
N PRO A 519 35.49 14.85 5.37
CA PRO A 519 36.61 15.27 6.21
C PRO A 519 37.96 15.37 5.52
N ALA A 520 38.26 14.49 4.55
CA ALA A 520 39.41 14.63 3.66
C ALA A 520 39.16 15.52 2.43
N GLY A 521 37.92 15.96 2.19
CA GLY A 521 37.52 16.69 0.98
C GLY A 521 37.44 15.82 -0.28
N SER A 522 37.30 14.50 -0.13
CA SER A 522 37.31 13.54 -1.24
C SER A 522 36.05 13.62 -2.11
N GLY A 523 34.94 14.10 -1.55
CA GLY A 523 33.66 14.32 -2.23
C GLY A 523 33.52 15.69 -2.90
N ALA A 524 34.48 16.59 -2.74
CA ALA A 524 34.38 18.01 -3.12
C ALA A 524 34.02 18.26 -4.61
N GLN A 525 34.46 17.40 -5.53
CA GLN A 525 34.09 17.51 -6.95
C GLN A 525 32.60 17.19 -7.19
N ALA A 526 32.08 16.13 -6.57
CA ALA A 526 30.68 15.74 -6.69
C ALA A 526 29.77 16.75 -5.96
N LEU A 527 30.16 17.23 -4.78
CA LEU A 527 29.42 18.24 -4.00
C LEU A 527 29.34 19.61 -4.69
N ALA A 528 30.16 19.87 -5.72
CA ALA A 528 30.28 21.17 -6.37
C ALA A 528 28.95 21.83 -6.80
N PRO A 529 27.93 21.14 -7.37
CA PRO A 529 26.66 21.75 -7.74
C PRO A 529 25.88 22.29 -6.52
N LEU A 530 25.95 21.60 -5.38
CA LEU A 530 25.29 22.01 -4.13
C LEU A 530 26.02 23.21 -3.49
N VAL A 531 27.35 23.19 -3.51
CA VAL A 531 28.19 24.28 -2.99
C VAL A 531 28.05 25.55 -3.84
N GLN A 532 28.18 25.44 -5.17
CA GLN A 532 28.18 26.60 -6.09
C GLN A 532 26.83 27.30 -6.19
N THR A 533 25.71 26.58 -6.03
CA THR A 533 24.37 27.19 -6.04
C THR A 533 23.98 27.80 -4.69
N GLY A 534 24.66 27.43 -3.60
CA GLY A 534 24.40 27.92 -2.26
C GLY A 534 23.13 27.35 -1.64
N VAL A 535 22.85 26.06 -1.86
CA VAL A 535 21.69 25.34 -1.29
C VAL A 535 21.98 24.64 0.03
N LEU A 536 23.26 24.40 0.34
CA LEU A 536 23.70 23.85 1.63
C LEU A 536 23.57 24.90 2.75
N ALA A 537 23.34 24.44 3.98
CA ALA A 537 23.28 25.30 5.17
C ALA A 537 24.62 26.01 5.47
N ALA A 538 25.72 25.32 5.15
CA ALA A 538 27.10 25.77 5.33
C ALA A 538 27.99 25.09 4.27
N PRO A 539 29.25 25.55 4.06
CA PRO A 539 30.24 24.77 3.31
C PRO A 539 30.43 23.36 3.92
N PRO A 540 30.79 22.33 3.12
CA PRO A 540 31.05 20.99 3.63
C PRO A 540 32.08 21.00 4.76
N ALA A 541 31.79 20.26 5.83
CA ALA A 541 32.63 20.22 7.02
C ALA A 541 33.86 19.34 6.81
N VAL A 542 35.04 19.97 6.86
CA VAL A 542 36.35 19.35 6.66
C VAL A 542 37.09 19.12 7.99
N GLY A 543 37.80 18.00 8.08
CA GLY A 543 38.51 17.57 9.29
C GLY A 543 37.62 17.28 10.51
N ALA A 544 38.20 16.61 11.52
CA ALA A 544 37.48 16.15 12.72
C ALA A 544 36.80 17.28 13.52
N ALA A 545 37.34 18.50 13.48
CA ALA A 545 36.72 19.66 14.13
C ALA A 545 35.39 20.06 13.46
N GLY A 546 35.31 20.01 12.12
CA GLY A 546 34.07 20.26 11.38
C GLY A 546 33.05 19.14 11.58
N VAL A 547 33.51 17.88 11.59
CA VAL A 547 32.69 16.69 11.91
C VAL A 547 31.98 16.88 13.26
N ALA A 548 32.76 17.14 14.32
CA ALA A 548 32.23 17.29 15.67
C ALA A 548 31.27 18.48 15.81
N ASP A 549 31.55 19.60 15.14
CA ASP A 549 30.72 20.82 15.14
C ASP A 549 29.35 20.61 14.47
N VAL A 550 29.30 19.97 13.29
CA VAL A 550 28.03 19.64 12.61
C VAL A 550 27.22 18.61 13.41
N LEU A 551 27.87 17.53 13.89
CA LEU A 551 27.20 16.50 14.67
C LEU A 551 26.67 17.06 16.00
N ALA A 552 27.43 17.90 16.70
CA ALA A 552 26.97 18.54 17.94
C ALA A 552 25.73 19.42 17.72
N ARG A 553 25.70 20.25 16.66
CA ARG A 553 24.51 21.06 16.32
C ARG A 553 23.28 20.18 16.04
N LEU A 554 23.44 19.12 15.24
CA LEU A 554 22.32 18.25 14.89
C LEU A 554 21.84 17.40 16.07
N THR A 555 22.75 16.89 16.92
CA THR A 555 22.37 16.22 18.17
C THR A 555 21.57 17.16 19.07
N GLN A 556 22.07 18.39 19.29
CA GLN A 556 21.37 19.39 20.11
C GLN A 556 20.00 19.78 19.52
N ARG A 557 19.85 19.82 18.18
CA ARG A 557 18.54 19.98 17.53
C ARG A 557 17.60 18.84 17.89
N VAL A 558 18.03 17.59 17.73
CA VAL A 558 17.21 16.41 18.05
C VAL A 558 16.77 16.45 19.52
N ASP A 559 17.69 16.68 20.45
CA ASP A 559 17.39 16.83 21.88
C ASP A 559 16.31 17.88 22.14
N LEU A 560 16.47 19.10 21.59
CA LEU A 560 15.54 20.22 21.80
C LEU A 560 14.16 19.97 21.21
N VAL A 561 14.08 19.43 19.98
CA VAL A 561 12.79 19.14 19.33
C VAL A 561 12.10 17.97 20.01
N GLN A 562 12.83 16.91 20.38
CA GLN A 562 12.26 15.81 21.16
C GLN A 562 11.75 16.26 22.53
N MET A 563 12.47 17.14 23.23
CA MET A 563 12.00 17.71 24.51
C MET A 563 10.72 18.52 24.34
N ALA A 564 10.62 19.36 23.30
CA ALA A 564 9.42 20.13 23.01
C ALA A 564 8.21 19.24 22.65
N VAL A 565 8.42 18.22 21.80
CA VAL A 565 7.37 17.25 21.40
C VAL A 565 6.93 16.40 22.60
N ARG A 566 7.86 15.83 23.38
CA ARG A 566 7.55 15.03 24.57
C ARG A 566 6.90 15.86 25.69
N GLY A 567 7.20 17.16 25.76
CA GLY A 567 6.59 18.11 26.70
C GLY A 567 5.23 18.68 26.24
N GLY A 568 4.76 18.37 25.02
CA GLY A 568 3.54 18.96 24.45
C GLY A 568 3.66 20.46 24.18
N ALA A 569 4.89 20.97 24.01
CA ALA A 569 5.24 22.39 24.01
C ALA A 569 6.00 22.79 22.72
N ALA A 570 5.50 22.36 21.56
CA ALA A 570 6.09 22.69 20.25
C ALA A 570 6.21 24.22 20.02
N ASP A 571 5.22 24.98 20.48
CA ASP A 571 5.21 26.45 20.42
C ASP A 571 6.27 27.11 21.34
N SER A 572 6.98 26.32 22.16
CA SER A 572 8.03 26.78 23.08
C SER A 572 9.45 26.43 22.59
N LEU A 573 9.62 26.05 21.32
CA LEU A 573 10.93 25.93 20.69
C LEU A 573 11.69 27.29 20.74
N PRO A 574 13.03 27.30 20.85
CA PRO A 574 13.79 28.54 20.92
C PRO A 574 13.56 29.44 19.69
N PRO A 575 13.32 30.75 19.87
CA PRO A 575 13.08 31.65 18.75
C PRO A 575 14.32 31.72 17.85
N GLY A 576 14.14 31.42 16.56
CA GLY A 576 15.23 31.29 15.59
C GLY A 576 15.83 29.88 15.45
N LEU A 577 15.27 28.87 16.13
CA LEU A 577 15.52 27.48 15.74
C LEU A 577 14.89 27.23 14.36
N ASP A 578 15.71 26.80 13.41
CA ASP A 578 15.27 26.33 12.10
C ASP A 578 14.27 25.17 12.25
N THR A 579 13.05 25.30 11.73
CA THR A 579 12.04 24.24 11.81
C THR A 579 12.09 23.25 10.64
N SER A 580 12.92 23.49 9.62
CA SER A 580 12.97 22.65 8.41
C SER A 580 13.47 21.22 8.66
N GLU A 581 13.01 20.30 7.82
CA GLU A 581 13.57 18.96 7.68
C GLU A 581 15.07 19.04 7.37
N GLN A 582 15.90 18.26 8.05
CA GLN A 582 17.35 18.31 7.90
C GLN A 582 17.86 17.03 7.24
N LEU A 583 18.80 17.17 6.29
CA LEU A 583 19.56 16.06 5.72
C LEU A 583 21.04 16.24 6.05
N LEU A 584 21.65 15.25 6.68
CA LEU A 584 23.10 15.16 6.83
C LEU A 584 23.67 14.18 5.81
N VAL A 585 24.36 14.71 4.79
CA VAL A 585 25.18 13.89 3.89
C VAL A 585 26.55 13.66 4.56
N VAL A 586 26.93 12.40 4.70
CA VAL A 586 28.23 11.98 5.27
C VAL A 586 29.01 11.23 4.20
N ASN A 587 30.10 11.83 3.73
CA ASN A 587 31.11 11.16 2.91
C ASN A 587 32.28 10.69 3.78
N ASP A 588 33.16 9.86 3.20
CA ASP A 588 34.55 9.66 3.65
C ASP A 588 34.67 9.02 5.04
N PHE A 589 33.56 8.56 5.62
CA PHE A 589 33.52 7.72 6.82
C PHE A 589 34.25 6.39 6.54
N PRO A 590 35.21 5.95 7.39
CA PRO A 590 35.45 6.37 8.78
C PRO A 590 36.43 7.54 9.01
N HIS A 591 37.01 8.15 7.97
CA HIS A 591 38.06 9.15 8.12
C HIS A 591 37.56 10.44 8.81
N GLY A 592 38.33 10.93 9.79
CA GLY A 592 37.99 12.15 10.54
C GLY A 592 36.90 11.98 11.63
N PHE A 593 36.35 10.78 11.83
CA PHE A 593 35.42 10.47 12.92
C PHE A 593 36.18 9.90 14.13
N ASP A 594 35.70 10.19 15.33
CA ASP A 594 36.10 9.56 16.59
C ASP A 594 34.92 8.78 17.22
N ASP A 595 35.17 8.05 18.31
CA ASP A 595 34.14 7.24 19.00
C ASP A 595 32.90 8.07 19.40
N ARG A 596 33.10 9.36 19.71
CA ARG A 596 32.02 10.30 20.03
C ARG A 596 31.21 10.63 18.77
N ALA A 597 31.86 10.98 17.67
CA ALA A 597 31.22 11.26 16.39
C ALA A 597 30.44 10.04 15.88
N VAL A 598 31.00 8.82 16.02
CA VAL A 598 30.30 7.55 15.74
C VAL A 598 29.06 7.39 16.63
N THR A 599 29.17 7.66 17.93
CA THR A 599 28.02 7.61 18.85
C THR A 599 26.94 8.62 18.47
N GLN A 600 27.33 9.83 18.05
CA GLN A 600 26.39 10.86 17.59
C GLN A 600 25.75 10.51 16.24
N LEU A 601 26.48 9.92 15.28
CA LEU A 601 25.90 9.41 14.02
C LEU A 601 24.82 8.35 14.28
N ARG A 602 25.08 7.41 15.19
CA ARG A 602 24.09 6.41 15.60
C ARG A 602 22.84 7.04 16.20
N TYR A 603 23.01 7.96 17.15
CA TYR A 603 21.89 8.69 17.74
C TYR A 603 21.07 9.45 16.68
N LEU A 604 21.72 10.11 15.73
CA LEU A 604 21.04 10.79 14.62
C LEU A 604 20.33 9.84 13.65
N ALA A 605 20.84 8.63 13.44
CA ALA A 605 20.17 7.62 12.60
C ALA A 605 18.93 7.00 13.27
N ASP A 606 19.00 6.78 14.59
CA ASP A 606 17.97 6.06 15.33
C ASP A 606 16.86 7.00 15.88
N GLU A 607 17.21 8.20 16.33
CA GLU A 607 16.30 9.15 17.02
C GLU A 607 16.02 10.43 16.20
N GLY A 608 16.81 10.70 15.14
CA GLY A 608 16.69 11.87 14.26
C GLY A 608 15.47 11.88 13.33
N PRO A 609 15.11 10.78 12.64
CA PRO A 609 14.00 10.80 11.67
C PRO A 609 12.65 11.18 12.29
N ALA A 610 12.43 10.84 13.57
CA ALA A 610 11.22 11.16 14.32
C ALA A 610 11.05 12.66 14.66
N VAL A 611 12.07 13.49 14.39
CA VAL A 611 12.07 14.96 14.58
C VAL A 611 12.70 15.71 13.39
N GLY A 612 12.64 15.10 12.21
CA GLY A 612 13.07 15.71 10.96
C GLY A 612 14.58 15.93 10.84
N VAL A 613 15.37 14.92 11.21
CA VAL A 613 16.82 14.85 10.93
C VAL A 613 17.14 13.50 10.28
N HIS A 614 17.35 13.51 8.97
CA HIS A 614 17.66 12.34 8.15
C HIS A 614 19.17 12.22 7.90
N LEU A 615 19.68 10.99 7.87
CA LEU A 615 21.07 10.68 7.56
C LEU A 615 21.20 10.09 6.15
N MET A 616 22.22 10.49 5.39
CA MET A 616 22.61 9.88 4.11
C MET A 616 24.12 9.60 4.13
N MET A 617 24.50 8.34 4.32
CA MET A 617 25.91 7.94 4.34
C MET A 617 26.38 7.46 2.97
N VAL A 618 27.56 7.91 2.56
CA VAL A 618 28.39 7.31 1.50
C VAL A 618 29.58 6.69 2.20
N ALA A 619 29.61 5.35 2.25
CA ALA A 619 30.61 4.60 3.03
C ALA A 619 30.74 3.16 2.53
N ASP A 620 31.94 2.60 2.68
CA ASP A 620 32.22 1.16 2.55
C ASP A 620 32.11 0.50 3.93
N ARG A 621 31.31 -0.56 4.04
CA ARG A 621 31.11 -1.31 5.29
C ARG A 621 32.33 -2.16 5.68
N GLU A 622 33.16 -2.58 4.73
CA GLU A 622 34.44 -3.25 5.03
C GLU A 622 35.47 -2.27 5.59
N GLU A 623 35.57 -1.06 5.02
CA GLU A 623 36.46 0.00 5.54
C GLU A 623 36.00 0.47 6.93
N ALA A 624 34.69 0.55 7.17
CA ALA A 624 34.10 0.86 8.47
C ALA A 624 34.26 -0.24 9.55
N ALA A 625 34.66 -1.46 9.20
CA ALA A 625 34.68 -2.61 10.11
C ALA A 625 35.65 -2.46 11.30
N GLY A 626 36.56 -1.47 11.28
CA GLY A 626 37.45 -1.15 12.39
C GLY A 626 36.73 -0.79 13.71
N TYR A 627 35.49 -0.29 13.65
CA TYR A 627 34.65 -0.05 14.83
C TYR A 627 33.90 -1.30 15.32
N GLY A 628 34.06 -2.44 14.65
CA GLY A 628 33.44 -3.72 14.99
C GLY A 628 31.90 -3.69 14.93
N PRO A 629 31.22 -4.57 15.69
CA PRO A 629 29.76 -4.73 15.64
C PRO A 629 28.98 -3.51 16.17
N LEU A 630 29.66 -2.46 16.65
CA LEU A 630 29.02 -1.22 17.10
C LEU A 630 28.32 -0.47 15.95
N LEU A 631 28.64 -0.74 14.70
CA LEU A 631 27.98 -0.15 13.52
C LEU A 631 26.85 -1.02 12.94
N ASP A 632 26.69 -2.28 13.35
CA ASP A 632 25.61 -3.13 12.83
C ASP A 632 24.19 -2.59 13.09
N PRO A 633 23.88 -1.87 14.18
CA PRO A 633 22.61 -1.16 14.32
C PRO A 633 22.42 -0.04 13.29
N LEU A 634 23.48 0.74 13.01
CA LEU A 634 23.46 1.84 12.03
C LEU A 634 23.19 1.33 10.62
N TRP A 635 23.89 0.27 10.19
CA TRP A 635 23.65 -0.36 8.88
C TRP A 635 22.27 -1.03 8.77
N ARG A 636 21.56 -1.23 9.90
CA ARG A 636 20.19 -1.76 9.93
C ARG A 636 19.13 -0.66 9.97
N SER A 637 19.36 0.48 10.63
CA SER A 637 18.41 1.60 10.58
C SER A 637 18.39 2.27 9.19
N LEU A 638 19.52 2.31 8.48
CA LEU A 638 19.63 2.85 7.12
C LEU A 638 19.13 1.88 6.02
N LEU A 639 18.61 2.43 4.91
CA LEU A 639 18.28 1.71 3.68
C LEU A 639 19.51 1.66 2.75
N ARG A 640 20.00 0.45 2.42
CA ARG A 640 21.11 0.25 1.47
C ARG A 640 20.67 0.52 0.03
N LEU A 641 21.41 1.37 -0.65
CA LEU A 641 21.39 1.65 -2.09
C LEU A 641 22.80 1.43 -2.64
N THR A 642 22.94 1.28 -3.96
CA THR A 642 24.24 1.08 -4.63
C THR A 642 24.52 2.14 -5.70
N PRO A 643 25.81 2.41 -6.00
CA PRO A 643 26.23 3.34 -7.05
C PRO A 643 26.16 2.74 -8.47
N VAL A 644 25.86 1.44 -8.57
CA VAL A 644 25.79 0.63 -9.79
C VAL A 644 24.67 -0.41 -9.63
N PRO A 645 24.18 -1.04 -10.72
CA PRO A 645 23.23 -2.14 -10.64
C PRO A 645 23.69 -3.28 -9.71
N ASP A 646 22.86 -3.60 -8.72
CA ASP A 646 23.06 -4.67 -7.71
C ASP A 646 21.67 -5.26 -7.38
N ASP A 647 21.58 -6.56 -7.07
CA ASP A 647 20.29 -7.28 -6.89
C ASP A 647 19.90 -7.51 -5.41
N HIS A 648 20.37 -6.61 -4.54
CA HIS A 648 20.28 -6.73 -3.07
C HIS A 648 18.92 -6.39 -2.45
N LEU A 649 17.92 -6.00 -3.25
CA LEU A 649 16.57 -5.67 -2.76
C LEU A 649 15.60 -6.83 -3.02
N ALA A 650 14.75 -7.12 -2.04
CA ALA A 650 13.69 -8.11 -2.15
C ALA A 650 12.29 -7.47 -2.05
N ASP A 651 11.33 -7.97 -2.82
CA ASP A 651 9.92 -7.57 -2.67
C ASP A 651 9.26 -8.19 -1.41
N PRO A 652 8.20 -7.58 -0.86
CA PRO A 652 7.56 -8.05 0.37
C PRO A 652 6.55 -9.19 0.18
N TRP A 653 6.35 -9.73 -1.04
CA TRP A 653 5.28 -10.70 -1.33
C TRP A 653 5.79 -12.11 -1.61
N VAL A 654 6.83 -12.20 -2.43
CA VAL A 654 7.44 -13.45 -2.93
C VAL A 654 8.94 -13.48 -2.62
N GLY A 655 9.56 -12.31 -2.44
CA GLY A 655 10.97 -12.19 -2.10
C GLY A 655 11.91 -12.46 -3.28
N HIS A 656 11.49 -12.09 -4.51
CA HIS A 656 12.42 -12.11 -5.63
C HIS A 656 13.54 -11.10 -5.39
N ALA A 657 14.76 -11.40 -5.84
CA ALA A 657 15.83 -10.41 -5.94
C ALA A 657 15.53 -9.45 -7.10
N TRP A 658 15.55 -8.14 -6.82
CA TRP A 658 15.32 -7.06 -7.77
C TRP A 658 16.61 -6.29 -7.98
N THR A 659 17.01 -6.12 -9.24
CA THR A 659 18.13 -5.25 -9.60
C THR A 659 17.72 -3.79 -9.41
N TYR A 660 18.43 -3.09 -8.54
CA TYR A 660 18.29 -1.66 -8.31
C TYR A 660 19.28 -0.87 -9.19
N GLU A 661 18.77 0.08 -9.98
CA GLU A 661 19.58 1.00 -10.80
C GLU A 661 19.45 2.44 -10.26
N PRO A 662 20.55 3.15 -9.92
CA PRO A 662 20.47 4.46 -9.28
C PRO A 662 19.96 5.58 -10.22
N SER A 663 19.13 6.48 -9.69
CA SER A 663 18.59 7.62 -10.46
C SER A 663 19.62 8.76 -10.63
N LEU A 664 20.68 8.50 -11.40
CA LEU A 664 21.73 9.46 -11.74
C LEU A 664 21.26 10.54 -12.71
N VAL A 665 21.95 11.68 -12.71
CA VAL A 665 21.76 12.77 -13.67
C VAL A 665 22.46 12.42 -14.99
N PRO A 666 21.82 12.56 -16.17
CA PRO A 666 22.44 12.23 -17.45
C PRO A 666 23.74 13.00 -17.70
N SER A 667 24.78 12.30 -18.15
CA SER A 667 26.12 12.87 -18.39
C SER A 667 26.08 14.10 -19.30
N GLY A 668 26.60 15.22 -18.79
CA GLY A 668 26.61 16.51 -19.51
C GLY A 668 25.32 17.33 -19.40
N SER A 669 24.27 16.81 -18.74
CA SER A 669 23.05 17.58 -18.48
C SER A 669 23.26 18.65 -17.41
N GLN A 670 22.72 19.85 -17.64
CA GLN A 670 22.71 20.95 -16.68
C GLN A 670 21.47 20.93 -15.76
N VAL A 671 20.57 19.95 -15.91
CA VAL A 671 19.26 19.92 -15.23
C VAL A 671 19.37 20.13 -13.72
N LEU A 672 20.29 19.42 -13.05
CA LEU A 672 20.52 19.54 -11.61
C LEU A 672 20.95 20.97 -11.23
N GLN A 673 21.92 21.55 -11.95
CA GLN A 673 22.41 22.90 -11.67
C GLN A 673 21.31 23.97 -11.88
N GLN A 674 20.46 23.80 -12.90
CA GLN A 674 19.35 24.71 -13.19
C GLN A 674 18.24 24.60 -12.13
N VAL A 675 17.88 23.38 -11.72
CA VAL A 675 16.91 23.11 -10.65
C VAL A 675 17.41 23.67 -9.31
N LEU A 676 18.64 23.36 -8.90
CA LEU A 676 19.25 23.88 -7.67
C LEU A 676 19.36 25.42 -7.68
N THR A 677 19.60 26.04 -8.84
CA THR A 677 19.60 27.51 -8.97
C THR A 677 18.21 28.11 -8.73
N GLN A 678 17.14 27.45 -9.19
CA GLN A 678 15.75 27.86 -8.89
C GLN A 678 15.40 27.66 -7.41
N VAL A 679 15.81 26.54 -6.81
CA VAL A 679 15.67 26.27 -5.36
C VAL A 679 16.38 27.35 -4.52
N ALA A 680 17.63 27.68 -4.85
CA ALA A 680 18.40 28.72 -4.18
C ALA A 680 17.79 30.11 -4.36
N ALA A 681 17.18 30.40 -5.51
CA ALA A 681 16.45 31.65 -5.74
C ALA A 681 15.21 31.74 -4.84
N ALA A 682 14.41 30.67 -4.76
CA ALA A 682 13.20 30.62 -3.93
C ALA A 682 13.51 30.76 -2.42
N ARG A 683 14.54 30.08 -1.92
CA ARG A 683 15.04 30.25 -0.53
C ARG A 683 15.42 31.69 -0.23
N ARG A 684 16.10 32.36 -1.16
CA ARG A 684 16.45 33.79 -1.05
C ARG A 684 15.27 34.75 -1.21
N SER A 685 14.06 34.30 -1.56
CA SER A 685 12.82 35.09 -1.47
C SER A 685 11.95 34.70 -0.27
N TRP A 686 12.14 33.51 0.31
CA TRP A 686 11.49 33.11 1.57
C TRP A 686 12.15 33.77 2.79
N ASN A 687 13.48 33.83 2.80
CA ASN A 687 14.26 34.44 3.89
C ASN A 687 14.35 35.98 3.80
N ARG A 688 13.33 36.67 3.25
CA ARG A 688 13.33 38.13 3.03
C ARG A 688 11.95 38.78 3.22
#